data_AF-A0A0K2V312-F1
#
_entry.id   AF-A0A0K2V312-F1
#
_cell.length_a   1.000
_cell.length_b   1.000
_cell.length_c   1.000
_cell.angle_alpha   90.00
_cell.angle_beta   90.00
_cell.angle_gamma   90.00
#
_symmetry.space_group_name_H-M   'P 1'
#
loop_
_entity.id
_entity.type
_entity.pdbx_description
1 polymer ?
#
loop_
_entity_poly.entity_id
_entity_poly.type
_entity_poly.pdbx_seq_one_letter_code
_entity_poly.pdbx_strand_id
1 'polypeptide(L)'
;MAHNYLVTAHPPTAVTECATGNFTGPDDLNLILAKGNVLEVYAVTPEGLKAIKEFSINGCVEVLRFFRPKGKSKDRLFIVTARNNAMILEAEDGEILTRANGNVEDRIGKKSETGILAVIDPEAKLIGLRIYDSLFKVIPLDTETSELRAYNIRMEELQVYDIDFLYGTSQPTIALLHQDVHGRHVKTREISLKDKEFVKVPWKQDNVERGASMLIPVPLPYGGCIIVGTESICYHNGSHYQAIAPPKMQSSTIISYARVDPDGSRYLLGDMAGHLFMLLLIKEERMDSGVHVGDLKLELLGEVTIPECMTYLDNGYVYIGSRLGDSQMVRLNVEPDENNSYVTVVESFTNLGPISDMVVVDLERQGQGQLVTCSGSYKEGSLRIIRNGIGIHELASIDLPGIKGMWALQCGEEIGKHDNTLVLSFVEQTRVLTLNGEEVEETEIKGFLADQQTFFTGAVAHNQIVQITPVSVRLINQRTSQLVAEWKPPGDRRISVTACNYCQIVCAVGPILFFVEVKDGSLELNGDQTLEYEVACIDITPLGDDSTCPSEIVCVGLWTDISIRVFKLSTLEEITKEPLGGEIIPRSILMTQFERTNYLLCALGDGSLFYYVLSPQGCLTEKKKVTLGTQPAVLRKFKTQSTTNVFACSDRPTVIYSSTQKLVFSNVNLREVKHMCPLNADSYPDSLALATDNTVIFGTIDEIQKLHIRTVRLNETPRRLAYQEETQTFGVITMRQDIQGKDGLVPSRPSASTLCQSTTLTSSVGTLCSNRQSSGGTGIGGAQEYGQEQDVFSLLILNQHTFEVIHSHQLMQQECGQSLLSCKLGEDPNPYYIVGTAMVNPEEFEPKSGRILIFQWRDNKLNQIAEKEIKGCCFSLQQFNNKLLTSINSTVRLWEWTPDKELRLECSFFNNMIALLTRTRGDFILVGDLIRSMTLLQYKTMEGSFEEISRDHLPNWMTAIEVLDDDTFLGAENASNIFVCVRDSAASTDEERQQMTEVGRIHIGDIINVFRHGSLVMQNLGDSSTPHTGSVLYGTILGAIGLVTQLPTDFFDFLTDLQSRLTKVIKTVGKVEHKYWRSFSNERKSEPMEGFVDGDLIETFLDLSRDKMSEVTNGLQIADPGTGNKVDASVDDIIKIVEDLTRIH
;
A
#
# COMPACT_ATOMS: atom_id res chain seq x y z
N MET A 1 4.21 -28.68 18.20
CA MET A 1 3.20 -28.05 17.32
C MET A 1 3.68 -26.64 17.05
N ALA A 2 3.52 -26.13 15.83
CA ALA A 2 3.90 -24.76 15.47
C ALA A 2 2.66 -23.86 15.53
N HIS A 3 2.76 -22.75 16.26
CA HIS A 3 1.68 -21.78 16.44
C HIS A 3 2.12 -20.44 15.89
N ASN A 4 1.34 -19.88 14.97
CA ASN A 4 1.73 -18.70 14.22
C ASN A 4 0.65 -17.62 14.31
N TYR A 5 1.07 -16.36 14.27
CA TYR A 5 0.23 -15.18 14.13
C TYR A 5 0.53 -14.55 12.78
N LEU A 6 -0.53 -14.22 12.05
CA LEU A 6 -0.46 -13.63 10.72
C LEU A 6 -1.15 -12.27 10.76
N VAL A 7 -0.49 -11.22 10.27
CA VAL A 7 -1.09 -9.88 10.17
C VAL A 7 -0.65 -9.15 8.91
N THR A 8 -1.52 -8.32 8.36
CA THR A 8 -1.23 -7.45 7.22
C THR A 8 -0.59 -6.15 7.71
N ALA A 9 0.69 -5.95 7.36
CA ALA A 9 1.43 -4.73 7.71
C ALA A 9 1.10 -3.55 6.77
N HIS A 10 0.87 -3.85 5.49
CA HIS A 10 0.39 -2.90 4.49
C HIS A 10 -0.68 -3.56 3.63
N PRO A 11 -1.88 -2.96 3.47
CA PRO A 11 -2.96 -3.55 2.68
C PRO A 11 -2.62 -3.65 1.19
N PRO A 12 -3.35 -4.46 0.41
CA PRO A 12 -3.22 -4.52 -1.05
C PRO A 12 -3.42 -3.15 -1.68
N THR A 13 -2.55 -2.79 -2.64
CA THR A 13 -2.60 -1.50 -3.34
C THR A 13 -3.06 -1.62 -4.79
N ALA A 14 -2.89 -2.80 -5.39
CA ALA A 14 -3.24 -3.05 -6.77
C ALA A 14 -4.76 -3.05 -6.95
N VAL A 15 -5.24 -2.29 -7.95
CA VAL A 15 -6.67 -2.22 -8.26
C VAL A 15 -7.00 -3.36 -9.23
N THR A 16 -7.85 -4.29 -8.80
CA THR A 16 -8.30 -5.41 -9.63
C THR A 16 -9.51 -5.05 -10.48
N GLU A 17 -10.47 -4.35 -9.89
CA GLU A 17 -11.71 -3.93 -10.56
C GLU A 17 -12.12 -2.53 -10.07
N CYS A 18 -12.76 -1.75 -10.95
CA CYS A 18 -13.35 -0.47 -10.60
C CYS A 18 -14.71 -0.31 -11.28
N ALA A 19 -15.65 0.34 -10.60
CA ALA A 19 -16.93 0.69 -11.22
C ALA A 19 -17.44 2.05 -10.73
N THR A 20 -18.22 2.70 -11.59
CA THR A 20 -18.89 3.98 -11.32
C THR A 20 -20.41 3.80 -11.32
N GLY A 21 -21.11 4.47 -10.40
CA GLY A 21 -22.56 4.41 -10.27
C GLY A 21 -23.10 5.19 -9.08
N ASN A 22 -24.43 5.25 -8.94
CA ASN A 22 -25.10 6.04 -7.90
C ASN A 22 -25.44 5.16 -6.70
N PHE A 23 -24.44 4.92 -5.84
CA PHE A 23 -24.53 3.93 -4.78
C PHE A 23 -24.98 4.51 -3.44
N THR A 24 -24.39 5.63 -3.02
CA THR A 24 -24.62 6.29 -1.74
C THR A 24 -25.91 7.10 -1.75
N GLY A 25 -26.15 7.83 -2.83
CA GLY A 25 -27.35 8.61 -3.09
C GLY A 25 -27.85 8.41 -4.53
N PRO A 26 -29.09 8.84 -4.85
CA PRO A 26 -29.64 8.74 -6.20
C PRO A 26 -28.93 9.66 -7.21
N ASP A 27 -28.38 10.79 -6.75
CA ASP A 27 -27.70 11.80 -7.56
C ASP A 27 -26.18 11.85 -7.31
N ASP A 28 -25.68 11.09 -6.33
CA ASP A 28 -24.27 11.06 -5.97
C ASP A 28 -23.53 10.08 -6.89
N LEU A 29 -22.60 10.58 -7.70
CA LEU A 29 -21.72 9.73 -8.49
C LEU A 29 -20.63 9.13 -7.60
N ASN A 30 -20.60 7.81 -7.49
CA ASN A 30 -19.62 7.10 -6.69
C ASN A 30 -18.67 6.28 -7.55
N LEU A 31 -17.40 6.27 -7.14
CA LEU A 31 -16.38 5.38 -7.64
C LEU A 31 -16.11 4.32 -6.57
N ILE A 32 -16.23 3.05 -6.94
CA ILE A 32 -15.85 1.93 -6.08
C ILE A 32 -14.64 1.23 -6.67
N LEU A 33 -13.62 1.05 -5.82
CA LEU A 33 -12.39 0.34 -6.16
C LEU A 33 -12.34 -0.97 -5.38
N ALA A 34 -11.97 -2.05 -6.07
CA ALA A 34 -11.65 -3.33 -5.46
C ALA A 34 -10.12 -3.52 -5.45
N LYS A 35 -9.56 -3.72 -4.27
CA LYS A 35 -8.15 -4.03 -4.03
C LYS A 35 -8.07 -5.38 -3.33
N GLY A 36 -8.23 -6.46 -4.09
CA GLY A 36 -8.32 -7.82 -3.54
C GLY A 36 -9.57 -8.00 -2.67
N ASN A 37 -9.40 -8.07 -1.36
CA ASN A 37 -10.49 -8.23 -0.38
C ASN A 37 -10.96 -6.89 0.24
N VAL A 38 -10.29 -5.78 -0.05
CA VAL A 38 -10.64 -4.44 0.44
C VAL A 38 -11.41 -3.69 -0.65
N LEU A 39 -12.51 -3.04 -0.26
CA LEU A 39 -13.27 -2.14 -1.12
C LEU A 39 -13.24 -0.71 -0.59
N GLU A 40 -12.95 0.23 -1.48
CA GLU A 40 -12.93 1.66 -1.19
C GLU A 40 -14.06 2.34 -1.97
N VAL A 41 -14.83 3.19 -1.28
CA VAL A 41 -15.96 3.95 -1.83
C VAL A 41 -15.62 5.44 -1.80
N TYR A 42 -15.60 6.06 -2.98
CA TYR A 42 -15.35 7.48 -3.16
C TYR A 42 -16.59 8.19 -3.70
N ALA A 43 -16.80 9.44 -3.29
CA ALA A 43 -17.67 10.40 -3.96
C ALA A 43 -16.86 11.19 -4.99
N VAL A 44 -17.38 11.30 -6.20
CA VAL A 44 -16.80 12.18 -7.21
C VAL A 44 -17.26 13.61 -6.93
N THR A 45 -16.32 14.50 -6.65
CA THR A 45 -16.58 15.92 -6.37
C THR A 45 -15.83 16.80 -7.36
N PRO A 46 -16.20 18.09 -7.52
CA PRO A 46 -15.47 19.01 -8.39
C PRO A 46 -14.00 19.23 -8.00
N GLU A 47 -13.67 19.00 -6.72
CA GLU A 47 -12.31 19.14 -6.17
C GLU A 47 -11.46 17.86 -6.34
N GLY A 48 -12.09 16.73 -6.68
CA GLY A 48 -11.43 15.42 -6.80
C GLY A 48 -12.24 14.29 -6.18
N LEU A 49 -11.56 13.21 -5.79
CA LEU A 49 -12.18 12.05 -5.16
C LEU A 49 -12.20 12.22 -3.64
N LYS A 50 -13.40 12.15 -3.05
CA LYS A 50 -13.56 12.19 -1.60
C LYS A 50 -13.84 10.80 -1.06
N ALA A 51 -12.93 10.26 -0.24
CA ALA A 51 -13.14 8.99 0.42
C ALA A 51 -14.36 9.05 1.36
N ILE A 52 -15.28 8.11 1.19
CA ILE A 52 -16.49 7.99 2.03
C ILE A 52 -16.30 6.88 3.03
N LYS A 53 -15.94 5.69 2.55
CA LYS A 53 -15.88 4.48 3.36
C LYS A 53 -14.95 3.45 2.74
N GLU A 54 -14.20 2.79 3.60
CA GLU A 54 -13.42 1.60 3.30
C GLU A 54 -13.99 0.43 4.11
N PHE A 55 -14.09 -0.75 3.50
CA PHE A 55 -14.50 -1.96 4.19
C PHE A 55 -13.91 -3.20 3.52
N SER A 56 -13.69 -4.25 4.31
CA SER A 56 -13.19 -5.53 3.83
C SER A 56 -14.29 -6.57 3.72
N ILE A 57 -14.15 -7.47 2.75
CA ILE A 57 -14.99 -8.66 2.60
C ILE A 57 -14.16 -9.93 2.84
N ASN A 58 -14.81 -10.99 3.30
CA ASN A 58 -14.19 -12.30 3.51
C ASN A 58 -14.06 -13.06 2.18
N GLY A 59 -13.28 -12.51 1.24
CA GLY A 59 -13.10 -13.01 -0.11
C GLY A 59 -12.37 -12.03 -1.00
N CYS A 60 -11.54 -12.51 -1.93
CA CYS A 60 -10.99 -11.64 -2.98
C CYS A 60 -12.04 -11.38 -4.06
N VAL A 61 -12.28 -10.11 -4.39
CA VAL A 61 -13.21 -9.67 -5.43
C VAL A 61 -12.63 -9.99 -6.80
N GLU A 62 -13.31 -10.85 -7.55
CA GLU A 62 -13.00 -11.13 -8.96
C GLU A 62 -13.86 -10.30 -9.89
N VAL A 63 -15.15 -10.11 -9.55
CA VAL A 63 -16.06 -9.32 -10.38
C VAL A 63 -16.84 -8.34 -9.53
N LEU A 64 -16.93 -7.10 -10.02
CA LEU A 64 -17.64 -6.00 -9.40
C LEU A 64 -18.45 -5.25 -10.47
N ARG A 65 -19.79 -5.23 -10.33
CA ARG A 65 -20.67 -4.57 -11.30
C ARG A 65 -21.84 -3.85 -10.61
N PHE A 66 -22.15 -2.65 -11.09
CA PHE A 66 -23.35 -1.91 -10.72
C PHE A 66 -24.54 -2.32 -11.57
N PHE A 67 -25.72 -2.31 -10.95
CA PHE A 67 -26.98 -2.39 -11.68
C PHE A 67 -28.10 -1.67 -10.94
N ARG A 68 -29.07 -1.16 -11.70
CA ARG A 68 -30.27 -0.51 -11.16
C ARG A 68 -31.51 -1.39 -11.37
N PRO A 69 -32.07 -2.01 -10.32
CA PRO A 69 -33.36 -2.69 -10.43
C PRO A 69 -34.48 -1.71 -10.81
N LYS A 70 -35.46 -2.17 -11.60
CA LYS A 70 -36.62 -1.36 -11.96
C LYS A 70 -37.38 -0.90 -10.71
N GLY A 71 -37.65 0.41 -10.63
CA GLY A 71 -38.37 1.02 -9.50
C GLY A 71 -37.52 1.38 -8.28
N LYS A 72 -36.19 1.20 -8.33
CA LYS A 72 -35.26 1.68 -7.31
C LYS A 72 -34.55 2.96 -7.78
N SER A 73 -34.28 3.86 -6.84
CA SER A 73 -33.63 5.15 -7.09
C SER A 73 -32.10 5.10 -7.01
N LYS A 74 -31.55 4.13 -6.26
CA LYS A 74 -30.11 3.91 -6.11
C LYS A 74 -29.67 2.63 -6.81
N ASP A 75 -28.39 2.58 -7.16
CA ASP A 75 -27.75 1.39 -7.69
C ASP A 75 -27.43 0.39 -6.60
N ARG A 76 -27.38 -0.88 -6.99
CA ARG A 76 -26.91 -1.98 -6.17
C ARG A 76 -25.60 -2.50 -6.70
N LEU A 77 -24.77 -2.98 -5.79
CA LEU A 77 -23.46 -3.52 -6.11
C LEU A 77 -23.54 -5.05 -6.11
N PHE A 78 -23.23 -5.68 -7.24
CA PHE A 78 -23.07 -7.12 -7.33
C PHE A 78 -21.59 -7.48 -7.30
N ILE A 79 -21.23 -8.42 -6.42
CA ILE A 79 -19.85 -8.90 -6.22
C ILE A 79 -19.82 -10.41 -6.33
N VAL A 80 -18.79 -10.92 -7.02
CA VAL A 80 -18.41 -12.33 -6.99
C VAL A 80 -16.97 -12.45 -6.50
N THR A 81 -16.76 -13.32 -5.52
CA THR A 81 -15.43 -13.59 -4.97
C THR A 81 -14.74 -14.77 -5.70
N ALA A 82 -13.41 -14.89 -5.58
CA ALA A 82 -12.62 -15.99 -6.13
C ALA A 82 -13.06 -17.39 -5.65
N ARG A 83 -13.70 -17.47 -4.48
CA ARG A 83 -14.34 -18.68 -3.93
C ARG A 83 -15.82 -18.82 -4.31
N ASN A 84 -16.24 -18.15 -5.37
CA ASN A 84 -17.59 -18.20 -5.93
C ASN A 84 -18.70 -17.78 -4.93
N ASN A 85 -18.40 -16.99 -3.90
CA ASN A 85 -19.45 -16.34 -3.12
C ASN A 85 -19.97 -15.14 -3.91
N ALA A 86 -21.25 -15.16 -4.24
CA ALA A 86 -21.97 -14.06 -4.86
C ALA A 86 -22.74 -13.28 -3.81
N MET A 87 -22.78 -11.95 -3.95
CA MET A 87 -23.52 -11.08 -3.03
C MET A 87 -24.02 -9.82 -3.73
N ILE A 88 -25.14 -9.29 -3.21
CA ILE A 88 -25.71 -8.01 -3.61
C ILE A 88 -25.70 -7.10 -2.38
N LEU A 89 -25.01 -5.96 -2.51
CA LEU A 89 -24.86 -4.95 -1.47
C LEU A 89 -25.67 -3.69 -1.81
N GLU A 90 -26.14 -3.01 -0.77
CA GLU A 90 -26.87 -1.75 -0.84
C GLU A 90 -26.40 -0.82 0.28
N ALA A 91 -26.25 0.48 -0.01
CA ALA A 91 -25.87 1.48 0.99
C ALA A 91 -27.12 2.17 1.59
N GLU A 92 -27.29 2.04 2.91
CA GLU A 92 -28.33 2.72 3.69
C GLU A 92 -27.67 3.44 4.88
N ASP A 93 -27.97 4.73 5.06
CA ASP A 93 -27.50 5.55 6.19
C ASP A 93 -25.98 5.49 6.48
N GLY A 94 -25.16 5.32 5.43
CA GLY A 94 -23.69 5.21 5.56
C GLY A 94 -23.19 3.80 5.94
N GLU A 95 -24.09 2.83 6.14
CA GLU A 95 -23.78 1.41 6.32
C GLU A 95 -23.96 0.61 5.03
N ILE A 96 -23.16 -0.45 4.87
CA ILE A 96 -23.21 -1.35 3.72
C ILE A 96 -23.96 -2.61 4.14
N LEU A 97 -25.14 -2.82 3.57
CA LEU A 97 -26.03 -3.91 3.93
C LEU A 97 -26.02 -5.00 2.85
N THR A 98 -25.94 -6.25 3.29
CA THR A 98 -26.10 -7.41 2.42
C THR A 98 -27.58 -7.71 2.19
N ARG A 99 -28.05 -7.45 0.96
CA ARG A 99 -29.44 -7.74 0.56
C ARG A 99 -29.64 -9.19 0.19
N ALA A 100 -28.72 -9.74 -0.57
CA ALA A 100 -28.74 -11.14 -0.96
C ALA A 100 -27.32 -11.71 -1.01
N ASN A 101 -27.17 -12.99 -0.68
CA ASN A 101 -25.91 -13.70 -0.77
C ASN A 101 -26.13 -15.18 -1.09
N GLY A 102 -25.08 -15.84 -1.57
CA GLY A 102 -25.08 -17.28 -1.83
C GLY A 102 -23.76 -17.74 -2.42
N ASN A 103 -23.40 -19.00 -2.21
CA ASN A 103 -22.28 -19.61 -2.89
C ASN A 103 -22.77 -20.27 -4.18
N VAL A 104 -22.19 -19.86 -5.31
CA VAL A 104 -22.59 -20.31 -6.66
C VAL A 104 -21.65 -21.37 -7.24
N GLU A 105 -20.75 -21.92 -6.43
CA GLU A 105 -19.87 -23.04 -6.79
C GLU A 105 -20.68 -24.30 -7.15
N ASP A 106 -20.27 -24.97 -8.23
CA ASP A 106 -20.75 -26.31 -8.55
C ASP A 106 -19.74 -27.34 -8.02
N ARG A 107 -20.25 -28.41 -7.41
CA ARG A 107 -19.41 -29.50 -6.86
C ARG A 107 -18.54 -30.19 -7.92
N ILE A 108 -18.93 -30.10 -9.19
CA ILE A 108 -18.27 -30.74 -10.31
C ILE A 108 -18.25 -29.74 -11.46
N GLY A 109 -17.07 -29.46 -12.00
CA GLY A 109 -16.90 -28.61 -13.17
C GLY A 109 -15.43 -28.29 -13.39
N LYS A 110 -14.99 -28.25 -14.65
CA LYS A 110 -13.66 -27.74 -15.00
C LYS A 110 -13.73 -26.22 -14.96
N LYS A 111 -12.95 -25.58 -14.08
CA LYS A 111 -12.84 -24.12 -14.04
C LYS A 111 -12.34 -23.62 -15.39
N SER A 112 -12.91 -22.52 -15.84
CA SER A 112 -12.60 -21.97 -17.14
C SER A 112 -11.29 -21.18 -17.12
N GLU A 113 -10.50 -21.28 -18.18
CA GLU A 113 -9.14 -20.72 -18.26
C GLU A 113 -9.12 -19.18 -18.30
N THR A 114 -10.17 -18.58 -18.81
CA THR A 114 -10.35 -17.12 -18.96
C THR A 114 -10.98 -16.47 -17.72
N GLY A 115 -10.91 -17.11 -16.55
CA GLY A 115 -11.41 -16.55 -15.27
C GLY A 115 -12.94 -16.59 -15.11
N ILE A 116 -13.47 -15.86 -14.12
CA ILE A 116 -14.91 -15.74 -13.88
C ILE A 116 -15.45 -14.55 -14.68
N LEU A 117 -16.47 -14.78 -15.53
CA LEU A 117 -17.23 -13.68 -16.11
C LEU A 117 -18.57 -13.55 -15.42
N ALA A 118 -18.92 -12.33 -15.00
CA ALA A 118 -20.27 -12.00 -14.56
C ALA A 118 -20.83 -10.83 -15.35
N VAL A 119 -21.99 -11.04 -15.93
CA VAL A 119 -22.70 -10.05 -16.72
C VAL A 119 -24.14 -9.91 -16.26
N ILE A 120 -24.65 -8.68 -16.31
CA ILE A 120 -25.97 -8.34 -15.80
C ILE A 120 -26.81 -7.86 -16.97
N ASP A 121 -28.03 -8.38 -17.09
CA ASP A 121 -28.99 -7.92 -18.09
C ASP A 121 -29.26 -6.41 -17.91
N PRO A 122 -29.22 -5.58 -18.96
CA PRO A 122 -29.47 -4.14 -18.85
C PRO A 122 -30.84 -3.77 -18.24
N GLU A 123 -31.83 -4.66 -18.38
CA GLU A 123 -33.14 -4.48 -17.73
C GLU A 123 -33.19 -5.02 -16.28
N ALA A 124 -32.07 -5.49 -15.75
CA ALA A 124 -31.88 -6.09 -14.44
C ALA A 124 -32.83 -7.28 -14.16
N LYS A 125 -33.13 -8.11 -15.17
CA LYS A 125 -33.96 -9.31 -14.99
C LYS A 125 -33.19 -10.50 -14.41
N LEU A 126 -31.92 -10.64 -14.78
CA LEU A 126 -31.07 -11.76 -14.37
C LEU A 126 -29.59 -11.39 -14.42
N ILE A 127 -28.78 -12.19 -13.72
CA ILE A 127 -27.32 -12.17 -13.78
C ILE A 127 -26.87 -13.48 -14.43
N GLY A 128 -25.96 -13.37 -15.39
CA GLY A 128 -25.28 -14.49 -16.02
C GLY A 128 -23.86 -14.64 -15.49
N LEU A 129 -23.46 -15.86 -15.18
CA LEU A 129 -22.14 -16.22 -14.68
C LEU A 129 -21.53 -17.33 -15.53
N ARG A 130 -20.28 -17.14 -15.96
CA ARG A 130 -19.46 -18.19 -16.57
C ARG A 130 -18.28 -18.48 -15.64
N ILE A 131 -18.38 -19.58 -14.91
CA ILE A 131 -17.37 -20.06 -13.95
C ILE A 131 -16.68 -21.33 -14.50
N TYR A 132 -17.46 -22.22 -15.11
CA TYR A 132 -17.01 -23.52 -15.60
C TYR A 132 -17.21 -23.63 -17.11
N ASP A 133 -16.36 -24.40 -17.77
CA ASP A 133 -16.50 -24.70 -19.19
C ASP A 133 -17.82 -25.44 -19.46
N SER A 134 -18.50 -25.12 -20.56
CA SER A 134 -19.80 -25.70 -20.99
C SER A 134 -21.02 -25.34 -20.12
N LEU A 135 -20.88 -24.52 -19.08
CA LEU A 135 -21.98 -24.16 -18.19
C LEU A 135 -22.14 -22.63 -18.10
N PHE A 136 -23.34 -22.15 -18.42
CA PHE A 136 -23.75 -20.78 -18.16
C PHE A 136 -24.73 -20.76 -16.99
N LYS A 137 -24.31 -20.17 -15.88
CA LYS A 137 -25.09 -20.12 -14.66
C LYS A 137 -25.93 -18.86 -14.63
N VAL A 138 -27.22 -19.00 -14.35
CA VAL A 138 -28.19 -17.89 -14.36
C VAL A 138 -28.77 -17.71 -12.97
N ILE A 139 -28.68 -16.48 -12.46
CA ILE A 139 -29.31 -16.03 -11.22
C ILE A 139 -30.48 -15.10 -11.61
N PRO A 140 -31.74 -15.52 -11.43
CA PRO A 140 -32.88 -14.64 -11.61
C PRO A 140 -32.89 -13.55 -10.54
N LEU A 141 -33.12 -12.31 -10.94
CA LEU A 141 -33.19 -11.16 -10.02
C LEU A 141 -34.64 -10.95 -9.56
N ASP A 142 -35.10 -11.83 -8.68
CA ASP A 142 -36.39 -11.67 -8.01
C ASP A 142 -36.23 -10.80 -6.76
N THR A 143 -37.16 -9.87 -6.54
CA THR A 143 -37.05 -8.86 -5.46
C THR A 143 -37.28 -9.40 -4.05
N GLU A 144 -37.80 -10.63 -3.91
CA GLU A 144 -38.24 -11.18 -2.62
C GLU A 144 -37.23 -12.17 -1.99
N THR A 145 -36.23 -12.65 -2.72
CA THR A 145 -35.32 -13.69 -2.23
C THR A 145 -33.98 -13.13 -1.74
N SER A 146 -33.65 -13.40 -0.48
CA SER A 146 -32.33 -13.10 0.09
C SER A 146 -31.25 -14.13 -0.28
N GLU A 147 -31.64 -15.33 -0.72
CA GLU A 147 -30.70 -16.36 -1.20
C GLU A 147 -30.54 -16.24 -2.72
N LEU A 148 -29.30 -16.13 -3.18
CA LEU A 148 -28.96 -16.11 -4.61
C LEU A 148 -28.98 -17.53 -5.18
N ARG A 149 -30.17 -18.04 -5.47
CA ARG A 149 -30.34 -19.36 -6.09
C ARG A 149 -30.09 -19.26 -7.59
N ALA A 150 -29.17 -20.08 -8.08
CA ALA A 150 -28.83 -20.14 -9.50
C ALA A 150 -29.24 -21.48 -10.13
N TYR A 151 -29.41 -21.49 -11.45
CA TYR A 151 -29.50 -22.72 -12.24
C TYR A 151 -28.52 -22.68 -13.41
N ASN A 152 -28.11 -23.85 -13.89
CA ASN A 152 -27.14 -23.96 -14.98
C ASN A 152 -27.85 -24.24 -16.30
N ILE A 153 -27.45 -23.52 -17.35
CA ILE A 153 -27.80 -23.78 -18.73
C ILE A 153 -26.58 -24.37 -19.42
N ARG A 154 -26.76 -25.47 -20.16
CA ARG A 154 -25.67 -26.09 -20.90
C ARG A 154 -25.32 -25.27 -22.13
N MET A 155 -24.04 -24.94 -22.27
CA MET A 155 -23.46 -24.36 -23.48
C MET A 155 -22.77 -25.46 -24.29
N GLU A 156 -22.87 -25.36 -25.62
CA GLU A 156 -22.14 -26.25 -26.54
C GLU A 156 -20.72 -25.75 -26.79
N GLU A 157 -20.52 -24.44 -26.70
CA GLU A 157 -19.23 -23.78 -26.81
C GLU A 157 -18.40 -23.96 -25.52
N LEU A 158 -17.23 -24.59 -25.65
CA LEU A 158 -16.35 -24.90 -24.51
C LEU A 158 -15.41 -23.74 -24.16
N GLN A 159 -14.69 -23.22 -25.16
CA GLN A 159 -13.69 -22.17 -24.99
C GLN A 159 -14.31 -20.80 -25.28
N VAL A 160 -14.80 -20.14 -24.24
CA VAL A 160 -15.40 -18.81 -24.33
C VAL A 160 -14.44 -17.78 -23.76
N TYR A 161 -14.13 -16.76 -24.55
CA TYR A 161 -13.26 -15.66 -24.15
C TYR A 161 -14.05 -14.57 -23.42
N ASP A 162 -15.15 -14.14 -24.00
CA ASP A 162 -15.97 -13.06 -23.45
C ASP A 162 -17.47 -13.28 -23.70
N ILE A 163 -18.31 -12.74 -22.82
CA ILE A 163 -19.78 -12.81 -22.87
C ILE A 163 -20.34 -11.50 -22.36
N ASP A 164 -21.32 -10.91 -23.06
CA ASP A 164 -22.09 -9.78 -22.51
C ASP A 164 -23.54 -9.76 -22.99
N PHE A 165 -24.42 -9.06 -22.26
CA PHE A 165 -25.82 -8.87 -22.61
C PHE A 165 -26.00 -7.73 -23.62
N LEU A 166 -26.81 -7.97 -24.64
CA LEU A 166 -27.17 -6.95 -25.63
C LEU A 166 -28.26 -6.02 -25.09
N TYR A 167 -28.21 -4.75 -25.51
CA TYR A 167 -29.23 -3.75 -25.19
C TYR A 167 -30.41 -3.81 -26.16
N GLY A 168 -31.59 -3.40 -25.68
CA GLY A 168 -32.78 -3.20 -26.53
C GLY A 168 -33.49 -4.49 -26.98
N THR A 169 -33.22 -5.62 -26.32
CA THR A 169 -33.85 -6.91 -26.63
C THR A 169 -35.05 -7.19 -25.72
N SER A 170 -36.11 -7.77 -26.27
CA SER A 170 -37.33 -8.09 -25.50
C SER A 170 -37.10 -9.21 -24.47
N GLN A 171 -36.31 -10.22 -24.86
CA GLN A 171 -35.78 -11.25 -23.98
C GLN A 171 -34.28 -10.99 -23.73
N PRO A 172 -33.76 -11.36 -22.54
CA PRO A 172 -32.33 -11.28 -22.25
C PRO A 172 -31.56 -12.08 -23.31
N THR A 173 -30.68 -11.39 -24.03
CA THR A 173 -29.91 -11.96 -25.14
C THR A 173 -28.44 -11.75 -24.85
N ILE A 174 -27.67 -12.83 -24.83
CA ILE A 174 -26.21 -12.78 -24.67
C ILE A 174 -25.52 -12.79 -26.04
N ALA A 175 -24.41 -12.07 -26.16
CA ALA A 175 -23.40 -12.25 -27.19
C ALA A 175 -22.22 -13.01 -26.58
N LEU A 176 -21.69 -14.00 -27.29
CA LEU A 176 -20.60 -14.86 -26.84
C LEU A 176 -19.49 -14.93 -27.89
N LEU A 177 -18.26 -14.71 -27.44
CA LEU A 177 -17.04 -14.82 -28.23
C LEU A 177 -16.35 -16.14 -27.86
N HIS A 178 -16.31 -17.07 -28.80
CA HIS A 178 -15.79 -18.42 -28.54
C HIS A 178 -14.77 -18.85 -29.58
N GLN A 179 -13.92 -19.81 -29.21
CA GLN A 179 -12.96 -20.43 -30.12
C GLN A 179 -13.32 -21.89 -30.40
N ASP A 180 -13.13 -22.31 -31.64
CA ASP A 180 -13.15 -23.70 -32.05
C ASP A 180 -11.94 -24.03 -32.95
N VAL A 181 -11.96 -25.19 -33.61
CA VAL A 181 -10.87 -25.67 -34.48
C VAL A 181 -10.68 -24.79 -35.72
N HIS A 182 -11.72 -24.09 -36.16
CA HIS A 182 -11.75 -23.26 -37.36
C HIS A 182 -11.39 -21.79 -37.09
N GLY A 183 -11.52 -21.32 -35.86
CA GLY A 183 -11.09 -19.97 -35.48
C GLY A 183 -11.83 -19.41 -34.26
N ARG A 184 -11.90 -18.09 -34.17
CA ARG A 184 -12.77 -17.38 -33.23
C ARG A 184 -14.06 -16.96 -33.94
N HIS A 185 -15.17 -17.06 -33.21
CA HIS A 185 -16.53 -16.89 -33.70
C HIS A 185 -17.37 -16.10 -32.70
N VAL A 186 -18.35 -15.33 -33.18
CA VAL A 186 -19.32 -14.61 -32.33
C VAL A 186 -20.73 -15.13 -32.59
N LYS A 187 -21.43 -15.51 -31.52
CA LYS A 187 -22.82 -15.97 -31.59
C LYS A 187 -23.68 -15.21 -30.59
N THR A 188 -24.97 -15.12 -30.86
CA THR A 188 -25.94 -14.62 -29.89
C THR A 188 -26.92 -15.71 -29.47
N ARG A 189 -27.35 -15.71 -28.21
CA ARG A 189 -28.35 -16.66 -27.70
C ARG A 189 -29.38 -15.93 -26.81
N GLU A 190 -30.66 -16.16 -27.07
CA GLU A 190 -31.77 -15.71 -26.20
C GLU A 190 -31.99 -16.69 -25.03
N ILE A 191 -32.20 -16.15 -23.83
CA ILE A 191 -32.42 -16.93 -22.61
C ILE A 191 -33.90 -16.91 -22.22
N SER A 192 -34.54 -18.08 -22.19
CA SER A 192 -35.89 -18.22 -21.64
C SER A 192 -35.83 -18.52 -20.14
N LEU A 193 -36.29 -17.59 -19.31
CA LEU A 193 -36.42 -17.80 -17.86
C LEU A 193 -37.46 -18.87 -17.50
N LYS A 194 -38.43 -19.13 -18.38
CA LYS A 194 -39.48 -20.14 -18.17
C LYS A 194 -38.95 -21.55 -18.43
N ASP A 195 -38.27 -21.71 -19.56
CA ASP A 195 -37.81 -23.02 -20.04
C ASP A 195 -36.41 -23.37 -19.51
N LYS A 196 -35.69 -22.36 -18.97
CA LYS A 196 -34.33 -22.48 -18.42
C LYS A 196 -33.32 -23.01 -19.43
N GLU A 197 -33.47 -22.62 -20.69
CA GLU A 197 -32.62 -23.02 -21.81
C GLU A 197 -32.33 -21.86 -22.77
N PHE A 198 -31.35 -22.07 -23.63
CA PHE A 198 -31.11 -21.20 -24.78
C PHE A 198 -32.09 -21.54 -25.89
N VAL A 199 -32.80 -20.54 -26.41
CA VAL A 199 -33.89 -20.77 -27.36
C VAL A 199 -33.49 -20.42 -28.79
N LYS A 200 -33.21 -19.14 -29.02
CA LYS A 200 -33.03 -18.59 -30.37
C LYS A 200 -31.64 -17.99 -30.52
N VAL A 201 -31.13 -18.02 -31.75
CA VAL A 201 -29.92 -17.30 -32.17
C VAL A 201 -30.35 -16.10 -33.02
N PRO A 202 -30.41 -14.87 -32.46
CA PRO A 202 -30.77 -13.67 -33.22
C PRO A 202 -29.89 -13.44 -34.46
N TRP A 203 -28.57 -13.53 -34.28
CA TRP A 203 -27.57 -13.46 -35.34
C TRP A 203 -26.27 -14.14 -34.91
N LYS A 204 -25.45 -14.50 -35.88
CA LYS A 204 -24.11 -15.05 -35.66
C LYS A 204 -23.15 -14.51 -36.70
N GLN A 205 -21.90 -14.33 -36.32
CA GLN A 205 -20.79 -14.06 -37.21
C GLN A 205 -19.86 -15.26 -37.09
N ASP A 206 -19.75 -16.03 -38.19
CA ASP A 206 -18.90 -17.21 -38.18
C ASP A 206 -17.45 -16.74 -38.00
N ASN A 207 -16.77 -16.09 -38.94
CA ASN A 207 -15.35 -15.76 -38.72
C ASN A 207 -15.14 -14.35 -38.17
N VAL A 208 -14.41 -14.24 -37.05
CA VAL A 208 -13.78 -13.00 -36.56
C VAL A 208 -12.26 -13.17 -36.47
N GLU A 209 -11.55 -12.08 -36.18
CA GLU A 209 -10.10 -12.10 -36.01
C GLU A 209 -9.66 -13.13 -34.96
N ARG A 210 -8.56 -13.86 -35.24
CA ARG A 210 -7.99 -14.84 -34.28
C ARG A 210 -7.54 -14.20 -32.97
N GLY A 211 -7.22 -12.91 -32.98
CA GLY A 211 -6.85 -12.12 -31.80
C GLY A 211 -8.03 -11.49 -31.06
N ALA A 212 -9.28 -11.65 -31.52
CA ALA A 212 -10.48 -11.07 -30.88
C ALA A 212 -10.60 -11.47 -29.40
N SER A 213 -10.49 -10.52 -28.47
CA SER A 213 -10.40 -10.78 -27.03
C SER A 213 -11.61 -10.28 -26.24
N MET A 214 -12.32 -9.27 -26.74
CA MET A 214 -13.30 -8.50 -25.97
C MET A 214 -14.57 -8.19 -26.76
N LEU A 215 -15.70 -8.20 -26.06
CA LEU A 215 -17.02 -7.79 -26.52
C LEU A 215 -17.49 -6.55 -25.75
N ILE A 216 -18.01 -5.56 -26.47
CA ILE A 216 -18.56 -4.33 -25.89
C ILE A 216 -20.00 -4.17 -26.40
N PRO A 217 -21.02 -4.42 -25.57
CA PRO A 217 -22.41 -4.23 -25.97
C PRO A 217 -22.73 -2.74 -26.10
N VAL A 218 -23.31 -2.35 -27.24
CA VAL A 218 -23.61 -0.95 -27.53
C VAL A 218 -25.04 -0.61 -27.08
N PRO A 219 -25.25 0.45 -26.27
CA PRO A 219 -26.57 0.90 -25.86
C PRO A 219 -27.47 1.34 -27.02
N LEU A 220 -28.75 1.52 -26.71
CA LEU A 220 -29.64 2.28 -27.59
C LEU A 220 -29.17 3.75 -27.61
N PRO A 221 -29.18 4.41 -28.78
CA PRO A 221 -29.97 4.08 -29.98
C PRO A 221 -29.28 3.15 -30.99
N TYR A 222 -27.98 2.89 -30.91
CA TYR A 222 -27.26 2.11 -31.93
C TYR A 222 -27.54 0.61 -31.83
N GLY A 223 -27.54 0.05 -30.61
CA GLY A 223 -27.68 -1.40 -30.36
C GLY A 223 -26.52 -2.23 -30.92
N GLY A 224 -26.55 -3.55 -30.74
CA GLY A 224 -25.51 -4.46 -31.24
C GLY A 224 -24.29 -4.55 -30.33
N CYS A 225 -23.16 -4.96 -30.90
CA CYS A 225 -21.93 -5.25 -30.15
C CYS A 225 -20.69 -4.88 -30.97
N ILE A 226 -19.67 -4.34 -30.29
CA ILE A 226 -18.32 -4.12 -30.83
C ILE A 226 -17.44 -5.29 -30.38
N ILE A 227 -16.62 -5.80 -31.29
CA ILE A 227 -15.67 -6.87 -31.09
C ILE A 227 -14.29 -6.28 -31.30
N VAL A 228 -13.46 -6.34 -30.27
CA VAL A 228 -12.09 -5.79 -30.29
C VAL A 228 -11.10 -6.95 -30.43
N GLY A 229 -10.27 -6.88 -31.48
CA GLY A 229 -9.13 -7.77 -31.69
C GLY A 229 -7.79 -7.05 -31.56
N THR A 230 -6.73 -7.76 -31.90
CA THR A 230 -5.35 -7.26 -31.85
C THR A 230 -5.04 -6.34 -33.03
N GLU A 231 -5.64 -6.60 -34.20
CA GLU A 231 -5.38 -5.83 -35.43
C GLU A 231 -6.60 -5.07 -35.94
N SER A 232 -7.81 -5.52 -35.61
CA SER A 232 -9.07 -4.93 -36.08
C SER A 232 -10.13 -4.77 -34.99
N ILE A 233 -10.98 -3.75 -35.17
CA ILE A 233 -12.20 -3.53 -34.38
C ILE A 233 -13.38 -3.64 -35.34
N CYS A 234 -14.38 -4.47 -34.98
CA CYS A 234 -15.60 -4.57 -35.77
C CYS A 234 -16.86 -4.34 -34.93
N TYR A 235 -17.86 -3.71 -35.54
CA TYR A 235 -19.20 -3.51 -34.98
C TYR A 235 -20.19 -4.39 -35.73
N HIS A 236 -21.06 -5.07 -34.98
CA HIS A 236 -22.07 -5.96 -35.54
C HIS A 236 -23.43 -5.78 -34.84
N ASN A 237 -24.47 -5.52 -35.64
CA ASN A 237 -25.86 -5.43 -35.18
C ASN A 237 -26.79 -6.16 -36.16
N GLY A 238 -26.77 -7.49 -36.12
CA GLY A 238 -27.58 -8.34 -36.99
C GLY A 238 -27.20 -8.27 -38.47
N SER A 239 -27.77 -7.30 -39.20
CA SER A 239 -27.53 -7.09 -40.63
C SER A 239 -26.46 -6.04 -40.93
N HIS A 240 -26.11 -5.20 -39.95
CA HIS A 240 -25.13 -4.13 -40.11
C HIS A 240 -23.78 -4.58 -39.57
N TYR A 241 -22.75 -4.44 -40.41
CA TYR A 241 -21.36 -4.77 -40.09
C TYR A 241 -20.45 -3.64 -40.55
N GLN A 242 -19.57 -3.18 -39.65
CA GLN A 242 -18.53 -2.20 -39.95
C GLN A 242 -17.22 -2.66 -39.30
N ALA A 243 -16.09 -2.48 -39.95
CA ALA A 243 -14.79 -2.86 -39.40
C ALA A 243 -13.70 -1.86 -39.78
N ILE A 244 -12.76 -1.66 -38.87
CA ILE A 244 -11.56 -0.84 -39.05
C ILE A 244 -10.33 -1.61 -38.61
N ALA A 245 -9.18 -1.33 -39.22
CA ALA A 245 -7.88 -1.88 -38.84
C ALA A 245 -6.83 -0.75 -38.75
N PRO A 246 -6.82 0.04 -37.66
CA PRO A 246 -5.89 1.15 -37.50
C PRO A 246 -4.45 0.64 -37.29
N PRO A 247 -3.44 1.14 -38.04
CA PRO A 247 -2.05 0.66 -37.91
C PRO A 247 -1.47 0.81 -36.50
N LYS A 248 -1.91 1.83 -35.75
CA LYS A 248 -1.46 2.09 -34.38
C LYS A 248 -1.90 1.00 -33.37
N MET A 249 -2.86 0.15 -33.73
CA MET A 249 -3.33 -0.94 -32.86
C MET A 249 -2.43 -2.17 -32.95
N GLN A 250 -1.66 -2.32 -34.04
CA GLN A 250 -0.81 -3.49 -34.26
C GLN A 250 0.40 -3.57 -33.32
N SER A 251 0.73 -2.49 -32.60
CA SER A 251 1.87 -2.45 -31.70
C SER A 251 1.59 -2.98 -30.30
N SER A 252 0.33 -3.06 -29.87
CA SER A 252 -0.02 -3.51 -28.51
C SER A 252 -1.47 -3.98 -28.40
N THR A 253 -1.72 -4.94 -27.53
CA THR A 253 -3.06 -5.52 -27.33
C THR A 253 -3.91 -4.63 -26.42
N ILE A 254 -5.16 -4.37 -26.84
CA ILE A 254 -6.16 -3.69 -26.02
C ILE A 254 -6.68 -4.63 -24.93
N ILE A 255 -6.68 -4.16 -23.68
CA ILE A 255 -7.01 -4.95 -22.48
C ILE A 255 -8.22 -4.45 -21.71
N SER A 256 -8.52 -3.15 -21.79
CA SER A 256 -9.57 -2.54 -20.98
C SER A 256 -10.34 -1.48 -21.78
N TYR A 257 -11.60 -1.28 -21.43
CA TYR A 257 -12.47 -0.28 -22.05
C TYR A 257 -13.33 0.47 -21.03
N ALA A 258 -13.73 1.68 -21.38
CA ALA A 258 -14.72 2.44 -20.62
C ALA A 258 -15.67 3.18 -21.56
N ARG A 259 -16.97 3.15 -21.24
CA ARG A 259 -17.98 3.93 -21.98
C ARG A 259 -17.98 5.37 -21.45
N VAL A 260 -17.84 6.34 -22.34
CA VAL A 260 -17.87 7.78 -21.99
C VAL A 260 -19.30 8.30 -22.04
N ASP A 261 -19.99 8.10 -23.16
CA ASP A 261 -21.34 8.60 -23.33
C ASP A 261 -22.39 7.53 -23.03
N PRO A 262 -23.48 7.85 -22.31
CA PRO A 262 -24.56 6.89 -22.04
C PRO A 262 -25.23 6.31 -23.30
N ASP A 263 -25.19 7.03 -24.42
CA ASP A 263 -25.76 6.61 -25.71
C ASP A 263 -24.83 5.65 -26.50
N GLY A 264 -23.58 5.48 -26.04
CA GLY A 264 -22.58 4.65 -26.71
C GLY A 264 -21.88 5.31 -27.89
N SER A 265 -21.88 6.64 -28.01
CA SER A 265 -21.19 7.33 -29.11
C SER A 265 -19.66 7.32 -28.99
N ARG A 266 -19.12 7.34 -27.76
CA ARG A 266 -17.67 7.38 -27.49
C ARG A 266 -17.26 6.31 -26.45
N TYR A 267 -16.15 5.64 -26.74
CA TYR A 267 -15.51 4.66 -25.86
C TYR A 267 -14.01 4.94 -25.72
N LEU A 268 -13.49 4.73 -24.51
CA LEU A 268 -12.06 4.70 -24.25
C LEU A 268 -11.56 3.26 -24.33
N LEU A 269 -10.40 3.07 -24.95
CA LEU A 269 -9.71 1.78 -25.04
C LEU A 269 -8.27 1.94 -24.55
N GLY A 270 -7.82 1.05 -23.67
CA GLY A 270 -6.48 1.05 -23.10
C GLY A 270 -5.69 -0.20 -23.50
N ASP A 271 -4.43 -0.03 -23.88
CA ASP A 271 -3.55 -1.14 -24.28
C ASP A 271 -2.48 -1.51 -23.22
N MET A 272 -1.78 -2.62 -23.45
CA MET A 272 -0.69 -3.10 -22.58
C MET A 272 0.53 -2.18 -22.52
N ALA A 273 0.74 -1.33 -23.54
CA ALA A 273 1.81 -0.33 -23.56
C ALA A 273 1.43 0.95 -22.79
N GLY A 274 0.16 1.07 -22.37
CA GLY A 274 -0.41 2.22 -21.68
C GLY A 274 -0.85 3.35 -22.62
N HIS A 275 -1.08 3.09 -23.90
CA HIS A 275 -1.74 4.05 -24.77
C HIS A 275 -3.24 4.09 -24.50
N LEU A 276 -3.79 5.30 -24.50
CA LEU A 276 -5.22 5.55 -24.39
C LEU A 276 -5.78 5.98 -25.74
N PHE A 277 -6.76 5.23 -26.24
CA PHE A 277 -7.46 5.51 -27.48
C PHE A 277 -8.90 5.93 -27.22
N MET A 278 -9.45 6.74 -28.12
CA MET A 278 -10.88 7.06 -28.21
C MET A 278 -11.46 6.40 -29.46
N LEU A 279 -12.42 5.51 -29.27
CA LEU A 279 -13.24 4.93 -30.33
C LEU A 279 -14.55 5.72 -30.45
N LEU A 280 -14.78 6.29 -31.63
CA LEU A 280 -16.00 7.04 -31.95
C LEU A 280 -16.88 6.24 -32.91
N LEU A 281 -18.16 6.12 -32.57
CA LEU A 281 -19.20 5.58 -33.45
C LEU A 281 -19.86 6.75 -34.17
N ILE A 282 -19.62 6.87 -35.47
CA ILE A 282 -20.17 7.97 -36.27
C ILE A 282 -21.63 7.65 -36.59
N LYS A 283 -22.52 8.47 -36.04
CA LYS A 283 -23.96 8.37 -36.26
C LYS A 283 -24.33 8.68 -37.71
N GLU A 284 -25.04 7.77 -38.37
CA GLU A 284 -25.68 8.03 -39.65
C GLU A 284 -27.19 7.85 -39.46
N GLU A 285 -27.96 8.90 -39.77
CA GLU A 285 -29.42 8.85 -39.73
C GLU A 285 -29.97 8.62 -41.14
N ARG A 286 -30.66 7.50 -41.35
CA ARG A 286 -31.44 7.25 -42.57
C ARG A 286 -32.92 7.49 -42.29
N MET A 287 -33.58 8.21 -43.20
CA MET A 287 -34.98 8.63 -43.05
C MET A 287 -35.97 7.47 -42.82
N ASP A 288 -35.63 6.23 -43.22
CA ASP A 288 -36.53 5.06 -43.18
C ASP A 288 -36.12 3.93 -42.21
N SER A 289 -34.89 3.91 -41.66
CA SER A 289 -34.34 2.74 -40.92
C SER A 289 -33.82 3.03 -39.51
N GLY A 290 -34.06 4.22 -38.97
CA GLY A 290 -33.58 4.63 -37.65
C GLY A 290 -32.11 5.07 -37.64
N VAL A 291 -31.52 5.12 -36.45
CA VAL A 291 -30.12 5.49 -36.22
C VAL A 291 -29.24 4.24 -36.37
N HIS A 292 -28.23 4.29 -37.22
CA HIS A 292 -27.22 3.23 -37.33
C HIS A 292 -25.81 3.80 -37.28
N VAL A 293 -24.82 2.92 -37.06
CA VAL A 293 -23.40 3.28 -37.09
C VAL A 293 -22.96 3.34 -38.56
N GLY A 294 -22.57 4.52 -39.03
CA GLY A 294 -22.10 4.72 -40.40
C GLY A 294 -20.62 4.34 -40.56
N ASP A 295 -19.77 4.77 -39.62
CA ASP A 295 -18.34 4.46 -39.62
C ASP A 295 -17.77 4.43 -38.20
N LEU A 296 -16.60 3.82 -38.04
CA LEU A 296 -15.85 3.76 -36.79
C LEU A 296 -14.56 4.57 -36.94
N LYS A 297 -14.21 5.36 -35.93
CA LYS A 297 -12.96 6.12 -35.92
C LYS A 297 -12.19 5.86 -34.63
N LEU A 298 -10.92 5.52 -34.74
CA LEU A 298 -10.02 5.34 -33.59
C LEU A 298 -8.98 6.46 -33.57
N GLU A 299 -8.91 7.20 -32.47
CA GLU A 299 -7.93 8.27 -32.26
C GLU A 299 -7.07 7.96 -31.03
N LEU A 300 -5.77 8.23 -31.12
CA LEU A 300 -4.86 8.11 -29.98
C LEU A 300 -4.93 9.41 -29.16
N LEU A 301 -5.26 9.31 -27.87
CA LEU A 301 -5.33 10.44 -26.96
C LEU A 301 -3.99 10.73 -26.32
N GLY A 302 -3.24 9.71 -25.90
CA GLY A 302 -1.98 9.90 -25.18
C GLY A 302 -1.51 8.62 -24.50
N GLU A 303 -0.61 8.76 -23.53
CA GLU A 303 -0.10 7.67 -22.71
C GLU A 303 -0.51 7.85 -21.24
N VAL A 304 -0.90 6.76 -20.59
CA VAL A 304 -1.40 6.63 -19.21
C VAL A 304 -0.78 5.40 -18.55
N THR A 305 -0.90 5.23 -17.24
CA THR A 305 -0.51 3.96 -16.58
C THR A 305 -1.16 2.74 -17.24
N ILE A 306 -0.54 1.56 -17.18
CA ILE A 306 -1.09 0.34 -17.80
C ILE A 306 -2.46 0.03 -17.17
N PRO A 307 -3.57 0.11 -17.92
CA PRO A 307 -4.91 0.03 -17.36
C PRO A 307 -5.38 -1.42 -17.21
N GLU A 308 -5.62 -1.89 -15.98
CA GLU A 308 -6.37 -3.13 -15.74
C GLU A 308 -7.87 -2.84 -15.88
N CYS A 309 -8.33 -1.78 -15.22
CA CYS A 309 -9.71 -1.29 -15.29
C CYS A 309 -9.74 0.23 -15.49
N MET A 310 -10.78 0.72 -16.16
CA MET A 310 -10.96 2.15 -16.40
C MET A 310 -12.42 2.53 -16.21
N THR A 311 -12.66 3.75 -15.73
CA THR A 311 -14.01 4.29 -15.66
C THR A 311 -14.02 5.79 -15.88
N TYR A 312 -14.94 6.23 -16.74
CA TYR A 312 -15.20 7.65 -16.96
C TYR A 312 -16.04 8.18 -15.79
N LEU A 313 -15.62 9.29 -15.20
CA LEU A 313 -16.32 9.92 -14.09
C LEU A 313 -17.28 10.98 -14.64
N ASP A 314 -16.80 12.21 -14.78
CA ASP A 314 -17.52 13.32 -15.40
C ASP A 314 -16.53 14.42 -15.83
N ASN A 315 -16.96 15.40 -16.63
CA ASN A 315 -16.18 16.58 -17.05
C ASN A 315 -14.79 16.27 -17.64
N GLY A 316 -14.66 15.15 -18.35
CA GLY A 316 -13.40 14.72 -18.93
C GLY A 316 -12.46 14.00 -17.95
N TYR A 317 -12.86 13.76 -16.71
CA TYR A 317 -12.06 13.00 -15.76
C TYR A 317 -12.27 11.49 -15.92
N VAL A 318 -11.18 10.75 -15.94
CA VAL A 318 -11.12 9.30 -16.08
C VAL A 318 -10.27 8.75 -14.95
N TYR A 319 -10.79 7.76 -14.25
CA TYR A 319 -10.00 6.97 -13.32
C TYR A 319 -9.41 5.75 -14.03
N ILE A 320 -8.12 5.54 -13.85
CA ILE A 320 -7.35 4.45 -14.45
C ILE A 320 -6.78 3.60 -13.32
N GLY A 321 -7.40 2.44 -13.11
CA GLY A 321 -6.95 1.45 -12.15
C GLY A 321 -5.87 0.57 -12.77
N SER A 322 -4.69 0.58 -12.18
CA SER A 322 -3.58 -0.28 -12.60
C SER A 322 -3.31 -1.35 -11.56
N ARG A 323 -3.12 -2.59 -12.05
CA ARG A 323 -2.64 -3.71 -11.24
C ARG A 323 -1.11 -3.79 -11.23
N LEU A 324 -0.46 -3.32 -12.31
CA LEU A 324 0.98 -3.46 -12.56
C LEU A 324 1.78 -2.20 -12.21
N GLY A 325 1.13 -1.11 -11.85
CA GLY A 325 1.74 0.19 -11.58
C GLY A 325 0.85 1.12 -10.78
N ASP A 326 1.29 2.36 -10.58
CA ASP A 326 0.50 3.36 -9.87
C ASP A 326 -0.82 3.61 -10.60
N SER A 327 -1.93 3.66 -9.86
CA SER A 327 -3.24 4.04 -10.43
C SER A 327 -3.29 5.56 -10.62
N GLN A 328 -4.09 6.05 -11.57
CA GLN A 328 -4.06 7.47 -11.94
C GLN A 328 -5.46 8.05 -12.12
N MET A 329 -5.62 9.32 -11.76
CA MET A 329 -6.73 10.15 -12.20
C MET A 329 -6.24 11.05 -13.33
N VAL A 330 -6.89 10.97 -14.48
CA VAL A 330 -6.52 11.65 -15.71
C VAL A 330 -7.63 12.59 -16.14
N ARG A 331 -7.25 13.76 -16.67
CA ARG A 331 -8.15 14.68 -17.35
C ARG A 331 -7.91 14.61 -18.86
N LEU A 332 -9.00 14.51 -19.61
CA LEU A 332 -9.05 14.59 -21.06
C LEU A 332 -9.27 16.03 -21.48
N ASN A 333 -8.29 16.62 -22.15
CA ASN A 333 -8.36 17.96 -22.71
C ASN A 333 -9.01 17.93 -24.09
N VAL A 334 -9.64 19.04 -24.47
CA VAL A 334 -10.23 19.21 -25.80
C VAL A 334 -9.16 19.54 -26.83
N GLU A 335 -8.15 20.32 -26.43
CA GLU A 335 -7.00 20.67 -27.25
C GLU A 335 -5.79 19.84 -26.82
N PRO A 336 -4.96 19.39 -27.78
CA PRO A 336 -3.74 18.66 -27.46
C PRO A 336 -2.69 19.59 -26.82
N ASP A 337 -1.84 19.03 -25.97
CA ASP A 337 -0.68 19.70 -25.40
C ASP A 337 0.47 19.84 -26.42
N GLU A 338 1.62 20.38 -25.97
CA GLU A 338 2.82 20.57 -26.79
C GLU A 338 3.38 19.26 -27.37
N ASN A 339 3.12 18.13 -26.71
CA ASN A 339 3.53 16.79 -27.13
C ASN A 339 2.44 16.07 -27.97
N ASN A 340 1.40 16.78 -28.37
CA ASN A 340 0.24 16.24 -29.09
C ASN A 340 -0.51 15.16 -28.29
N SER A 341 -0.55 15.28 -26.96
CA SER A 341 -1.31 14.47 -26.02
C SER A 341 -2.54 15.23 -25.51
N TYR A 342 -3.68 14.55 -25.47
CA TYR A 342 -4.95 15.04 -24.91
C TYR A 342 -5.11 14.65 -23.43
N VAL A 343 -4.11 13.98 -22.86
CA VAL A 343 -4.16 13.39 -21.53
C VAL A 343 -3.28 14.20 -20.58
N THR A 344 -3.86 14.66 -19.47
CA THR A 344 -3.11 15.26 -18.36
C THR A 344 -3.34 14.44 -17.08
N VAL A 345 -2.27 13.97 -16.46
CA VAL A 345 -2.34 13.28 -15.17
C VAL A 345 -2.59 14.32 -14.07
N VAL A 346 -3.65 14.13 -13.30
CA VAL A 346 -4.07 15.02 -12.21
C VAL A 346 -3.53 14.51 -10.89
N GLU A 347 -3.68 13.21 -10.65
CA GLU A 347 -3.29 12.55 -9.40
C GLU A 347 -2.80 11.13 -9.68
N SER A 348 -1.89 10.63 -8.84
CA SER A 348 -1.35 9.27 -8.91
C SER A 348 -1.41 8.61 -7.54
N PHE A 349 -1.90 7.38 -7.49
CA PHE A 349 -2.07 6.59 -6.28
C PHE A 349 -1.03 5.47 -6.26
N THR A 350 -0.24 5.42 -5.18
CA THR A 350 0.86 4.48 -5.02
C THR A 350 0.40 3.03 -5.11
N ASN A 351 1.09 2.24 -5.95
CA ASN A 351 0.92 0.79 -6.02
C ASN A 351 2.26 0.06 -5.84
N LEU A 352 2.32 -0.80 -4.83
CA LEU A 352 3.45 -1.68 -4.55
C LEU A 352 3.43 -2.96 -5.38
N GLY A 353 2.27 -3.34 -5.91
CA GLY A 353 2.04 -4.59 -6.62
C GLY A 353 2.47 -4.54 -8.10
N PRO A 354 2.96 -5.65 -8.67
CA PRO A 354 3.39 -6.87 -7.99
C PRO A 354 4.75 -6.72 -7.30
N ILE A 355 4.86 -7.17 -6.05
CA ILE A 355 6.15 -7.28 -5.34
C ILE A 355 6.85 -8.55 -5.84
N SER A 356 7.87 -8.40 -6.68
CA SER A 356 8.58 -9.52 -7.31
C SER A 356 9.72 -10.07 -6.44
N ASP A 357 10.36 -9.22 -5.65
CA ASP A 357 11.41 -9.55 -4.68
C ASP A 357 11.54 -8.39 -3.69
N MET A 358 12.12 -8.64 -2.52
CA MET A 358 12.34 -7.61 -1.51
C MET A 358 13.55 -7.94 -0.61
N VAL A 359 14.13 -6.90 -0.02
CA VAL A 359 15.19 -7.00 0.99
C VAL A 359 14.89 -6.07 2.15
N VAL A 360 15.19 -6.52 3.37
CA VAL A 360 15.12 -5.70 4.58
C VAL A 360 16.52 -5.16 4.86
N VAL A 361 16.66 -3.85 4.98
CA VAL A 361 17.94 -3.16 5.18
C VAL A 361 17.80 -2.10 6.25
N ASP A 362 18.82 -1.96 7.10
CA ASP A 362 18.92 -0.84 8.05
C ASP A 362 19.99 0.12 7.53
N LEU A 363 19.59 1.02 6.63
CA LEU A 363 20.48 1.98 5.97
C LEU A 363 21.07 3.00 6.97
N GLU A 364 20.35 3.28 8.05
CA GLU A 364 20.71 4.32 9.01
C GLU A 364 21.38 3.75 10.28
N ARG A 365 21.45 2.42 10.38
CA ARG A 365 21.97 1.65 11.53
C ARG A 365 21.31 2.05 12.85
N GLN A 366 20.00 2.33 12.79
CA GLN A 366 19.21 2.76 13.94
C GLN A 366 18.43 1.59 14.59
N GLY A 367 18.57 0.36 14.06
CA GLY A 367 17.78 -0.78 14.50
C GLY A 367 16.35 -0.77 13.94
N GLN A 368 16.09 0.05 12.92
CA GLN A 368 14.81 0.13 12.21
C GLN A 368 15.00 -0.39 10.79
N GLY A 369 14.36 -1.54 10.50
CA GLY A 369 14.38 -2.11 9.15
C GLY A 369 13.59 -1.25 8.18
N GLN A 370 14.15 -1.04 6.99
CA GLN A 370 13.48 -0.48 5.83
C GLN A 370 13.33 -1.59 4.79
N LEU A 371 12.17 -1.65 4.13
CA LEU A 371 11.96 -2.62 3.06
C LEU A 371 12.22 -1.95 1.72
N VAL A 372 13.07 -2.55 0.90
CA VAL A 372 13.22 -2.17 -0.51
C VAL A 372 12.63 -3.28 -1.36
N THR A 373 11.66 -2.95 -2.20
CA THR A 373 10.94 -3.91 -3.06
C THR A 373 11.23 -3.67 -4.53
N CYS A 374 11.27 -4.75 -5.30
CA CYS A 374 11.08 -4.73 -6.75
C CYS A 374 9.58 -4.75 -7.03
N SER A 375 9.05 -3.61 -7.46
CA SER A 375 7.61 -3.41 -7.66
C SER A 375 7.28 -3.07 -9.10
N GLY A 376 6.05 -3.37 -9.51
CA GLY A 376 5.53 -3.02 -10.82
C GLY A 376 6.07 -3.89 -11.96
N SER A 377 5.58 -3.65 -13.17
CA SER A 377 6.01 -4.38 -14.37
C SER A 377 6.02 -3.52 -15.61
N TYR A 378 6.80 -3.93 -16.61
CA TYR A 378 7.03 -3.23 -17.87
C TYR A 378 7.46 -1.78 -17.61
N LYS A 379 6.77 -0.82 -18.21
CA LYS A 379 7.06 0.61 -18.03
C LYS A 379 6.76 1.14 -16.62
N GLU A 380 5.98 0.42 -15.82
CA GLU A 380 5.63 0.82 -14.45
C GLU A 380 6.62 0.24 -13.42
N GLY A 381 7.65 -0.47 -13.88
CA GLY A 381 8.67 -1.04 -13.02
C GLY A 381 9.40 0.03 -12.19
N SER A 382 9.46 -0.21 -10.89
CA SER A 382 9.98 0.73 -9.89
C SER A 382 10.57 0.01 -8.68
N LEU A 383 11.46 0.69 -7.95
CA LEU A 383 11.82 0.28 -6.60
C LEU A 383 10.99 1.08 -5.60
N ARG A 384 10.44 0.42 -4.58
CA ARG A 384 9.73 1.10 -3.49
C ARG A 384 10.50 0.92 -2.20
N ILE A 385 10.74 2.01 -1.50
CA ILE A 385 11.40 2.02 -0.20
C ILE A 385 10.32 2.32 0.84
N ILE A 386 9.96 1.31 1.62
CA ILE A 386 8.95 1.40 2.67
C ILE A 386 9.67 1.57 4.00
N ARG A 387 9.33 2.66 4.69
CA ARG A 387 9.83 3.02 6.02
C ARG A 387 8.65 3.18 6.96
N ASN A 388 8.79 2.73 8.19
CA ASN A 388 7.78 3.00 9.21
C ASN A 388 7.95 4.43 9.74
N GLY A 389 6.86 5.20 9.80
CA GLY A 389 6.86 6.61 10.21
C GLY A 389 6.88 7.61 9.04
N ILE A 390 6.56 8.86 9.37
CA ILE A 390 6.44 10.01 8.48
C ILE A 390 7.83 10.60 8.22
N GLY A 391 8.17 10.80 6.94
CA GLY A 391 9.38 11.49 6.52
C GLY A 391 9.24 13.02 6.61
N ILE A 392 10.39 13.68 6.74
CA ILE A 392 10.51 15.13 6.60
C ILE A 392 11.50 15.40 5.48
N HIS A 393 11.06 16.14 4.47
CA HIS A 393 11.92 16.57 3.38
C HIS A 393 12.68 17.83 3.80
N GLU A 394 13.94 17.64 4.20
CA GLU A 394 14.83 18.73 4.63
C GLU A 394 15.17 19.64 3.44
N LEU A 395 14.76 20.91 3.54
CA LEU A 395 15.04 21.96 2.57
C LEU A 395 16.29 22.75 2.96
N ALA A 396 16.45 23.04 4.25
CA ALA A 396 17.59 23.79 4.78
C ALA A 396 17.87 23.43 6.24
N SER A 397 19.11 23.62 6.67
CA SER A 397 19.60 23.27 8.01
C SER A 397 20.53 24.37 8.52
N ILE A 398 20.35 24.79 9.77
CA ILE A 398 21.17 25.81 10.43
C ILE A 398 21.66 25.28 11.78
N ASP A 399 22.96 25.35 12.04
CA ASP A 399 23.56 24.92 13.30
C ASP A 399 23.37 25.98 14.40
N LEU A 400 22.31 25.83 15.21
CA LEU A 400 21.99 26.68 16.35
C LEU A 400 21.62 25.82 17.58
N PRO A 401 22.53 25.65 18.56
CA PRO A 401 22.27 24.81 19.72
C PRO A 401 21.46 25.51 20.81
N GLY A 402 20.72 24.72 21.59
CA GLY A 402 20.12 25.19 22.86
C GLY A 402 18.83 25.98 22.74
N ILE A 403 18.06 25.76 21.68
CA ILE A 403 16.77 26.43 21.43
C ILE A 403 15.71 25.94 22.43
N LYS A 404 14.95 26.89 22.98
CA LYS A 404 13.88 26.70 23.97
C LYS A 404 12.49 27.09 23.45
N GLY A 405 12.39 27.60 22.22
CA GLY A 405 11.14 27.95 21.58
C GLY A 405 11.36 28.60 20.21
N MET A 406 10.40 28.42 19.31
CA MET A 406 10.42 28.91 17.94
C MET A 406 9.04 29.39 17.54
N TRP A 407 8.97 30.53 16.84
CA TRP A 407 7.73 31.09 16.33
C TRP A 407 7.96 31.84 15.01
N ALA A 408 7.13 31.57 14.01
CA ALA A 408 7.07 32.34 12.77
C ALA A 408 6.21 33.59 12.94
N LEU A 409 6.62 34.68 12.32
CA LEU A 409 5.98 35.98 12.37
C LEU A 409 6.05 36.66 11.00
N GLN A 410 5.18 37.65 10.84
CA GLN A 410 5.22 38.61 9.76
C GLN A 410 5.48 40.02 10.32
N CYS A 411 6.61 40.61 9.97
CA CYS A 411 7.04 41.94 10.45
C CYS A 411 7.48 42.82 9.28
N GLY A 412 7.04 44.09 9.22
CA GLY A 412 7.52 45.03 8.20
C GLY A 412 6.46 46.02 7.70
N GLU A 413 6.88 46.94 6.82
CA GLU A 413 6.00 47.98 6.27
C GLU A 413 4.95 47.42 5.30
N GLU A 414 5.28 46.35 4.56
CA GLU A 414 4.36 45.61 3.69
C GLU A 414 3.91 44.30 4.37
N ILE A 415 2.63 44.23 4.74
CA ILE A 415 2.01 43.02 5.30
C ILE A 415 1.58 42.15 4.11
N GLY A 416 2.40 41.15 3.77
CA GLY A 416 2.14 40.17 2.72
C GLY A 416 1.22 39.02 3.17
N LYS A 417 1.19 37.92 2.42
CA LYS A 417 0.50 36.67 2.80
C LYS A 417 1.42 35.68 3.53
N HIS A 418 2.73 35.83 3.37
CA HIS A 418 3.75 34.89 3.84
C HIS A 418 4.49 35.42 5.06
N ASP A 419 4.97 34.48 5.88
CA ASP A 419 5.86 34.72 7.00
C ASP A 419 7.24 35.17 6.50
N ASN A 420 7.85 36.12 7.19
CA ASN A 420 9.16 36.65 6.80
C ASN A 420 10.17 36.70 7.96
N THR A 421 9.75 36.30 9.16
CA THR A 421 10.56 36.41 10.37
C THR A 421 10.39 35.16 11.23
N LEU A 422 11.48 34.61 11.74
CA LEU A 422 11.52 33.49 12.66
C LEU A 422 12.19 33.93 13.97
N VAL A 423 11.48 33.81 15.09
CA VAL A 423 11.99 34.16 16.41
C VAL A 423 12.44 32.90 17.15
N LEU A 424 13.68 32.92 17.65
CA LEU A 424 14.30 31.83 18.38
C LEU A 424 14.56 32.24 19.83
N SER A 425 14.07 31.45 20.78
CA SER A 425 14.26 31.67 22.21
C SER A 425 15.34 30.75 22.77
N PHE A 426 16.22 31.31 23.61
CA PHE A 426 17.28 30.62 24.34
C PHE A 426 17.12 30.91 25.84
N VAL A 427 17.91 30.24 26.69
CA VAL A 427 17.77 30.31 28.17
C VAL A 427 17.82 31.75 28.72
N GLU A 428 18.63 32.64 28.15
CA GLU A 428 18.78 34.03 28.63
C GLU A 428 18.69 35.09 27.51
N GLN A 429 18.31 34.69 26.29
CA GLN A 429 18.24 35.63 25.16
C GLN A 429 17.19 35.20 24.13
N THR A 430 16.77 36.15 23.29
CA THR A 430 15.90 35.92 22.13
C THR A 430 16.61 36.46 20.89
N ARG A 431 16.68 35.66 19.83
CA ARG A 431 17.21 36.07 18.51
C ARG A 431 16.10 36.09 17.49
N VAL A 432 16.23 36.96 16.49
CA VAL A 432 15.27 37.10 15.41
C VAL A 432 16.00 36.87 14.08
N LEU A 433 15.46 36.01 13.24
CA LEU A 433 15.97 35.72 11.91
C LEU A 433 14.96 36.23 10.87
N THR A 434 15.42 36.97 9.88
CA THR A 434 14.62 37.41 8.74
C THR A 434 14.88 36.49 7.56
N LEU A 435 13.81 36.09 6.87
CA LEU A 435 13.83 35.21 5.71
C LEU A 435 13.74 36.07 4.44
N ASN A 436 14.88 36.28 3.79
CA ASN A 436 14.98 37.04 2.55
C ASN A 436 15.17 36.06 1.38
N GLY A 437 14.07 35.47 0.94
CA GLY A 437 14.13 34.34 0.02
C GLY A 437 14.72 33.11 0.73
N GLU A 438 15.75 32.50 0.14
CA GLU A 438 16.47 31.35 0.75
C GLU A 438 17.55 31.78 1.76
N GLU A 439 17.90 33.07 1.82
CA GLU A 439 18.90 33.58 2.76
C GLU A 439 18.26 33.89 4.12
N VAL A 440 18.91 33.43 5.19
CA VAL A 440 18.48 33.64 6.57
C VAL A 440 19.48 34.56 7.27
N GLU A 441 19.02 35.76 7.64
CA GLU A 441 19.85 36.80 8.27
C GLU A 441 19.39 37.09 9.70
N GLU A 442 20.32 37.35 10.62
CA GLU A 442 19.99 37.74 11.99
C GLU A 442 19.65 39.25 12.05
N THR A 443 18.49 39.58 12.59
CA THR A 443 17.96 40.95 12.69
C THR A 443 17.42 41.24 14.10
N GLU A 444 16.99 42.48 14.33
CA GLU A 444 16.42 42.91 15.62
C GLU A 444 15.07 43.62 15.42
N ILE A 445 14.08 43.27 16.23
CA ILE A 445 12.81 43.99 16.31
C ILE A 445 12.90 44.98 17.47
N LYS A 446 12.83 46.29 17.19
CA LYS A 446 13.06 47.36 18.18
C LYS A 446 12.18 47.28 19.45
N GLY A 447 10.97 46.74 19.35
CA GLY A 447 10.06 46.57 20.49
C GLY A 447 10.36 45.35 21.38
N PHE A 448 11.16 44.40 20.90
CA PHE A 448 11.45 43.14 21.58
C PHE A 448 12.51 43.33 22.67
N LEU A 449 12.40 42.54 23.75
CA LEU A 449 13.47 42.33 24.71
C LEU A 449 14.30 41.12 24.27
N ALA A 450 15.49 41.38 23.74
CA ALA A 450 16.43 40.37 23.28
C ALA A 450 17.25 39.73 24.42
N ASP A 451 17.35 40.40 25.57
CA ASP A 451 18.10 39.98 26.77
C ASP A 451 17.31 39.07 27.71
N GLN A 452 16.12 38.63 27.29
CA GLN A 452 15.25 37.75 28.06
C GLN A 452 14.81 36.56 27.22
N GLN A 453 14.53 35.44 27.87
CA GLN A 453 13.88 34.28 27.25
C GLN A 453 12.45 34.65 26.84
N THR A 454 12.08 34.38 25.59
CA THR A 454 10.69 34.51 25.14
C THR A 454 9.94 33.19 25.40
N PHE A 455 8.78 33.26 26.04
CA PHE A 455 7.87 32.12 26.26
C PHE A 455 6.82 31.96 25.17
N PHE A 456 6.39 33.07 24.57
CA PHE A 456 5.50 33.08 23.43
C PHE A 456 5.68 34.38 22.63
N THR A 457 5.62 34.27 21.31
CA THR A 457 5.42 35.42 20.44
C THR A 457 4.51 35.05 19.29
N GLY A 458 3.70 36.01 18.82
CA GLY A 458 2.71 35.75 17.78
C GLY A 458 2.03 37.03 17.30
N ALA A 459 1.46 36.99 16.10
CA ALA A 459 0.55 38.03 15.63
C ALA A 459 -0.78 37.96 16.38
N VAL A 460 -1.27 39.11 16.82
CA VAL A 460 -2.52 39.29 17.55
C VAL A 460 -3.41 40.31 16.84
N ALA A 461 -4.61 40.53 17.36
CA ALA A 461 -5.57 41.49 16.82
C ALA A 461 -4.98 42.88 16.59
N HIS A 462 -5.60 43.64 15.68
CA HIS A 462 -5.25 45.04 15.40
C HIS A 462 -3.86 45.27 14.77
N ASN A 463 -3.34 44.30 14.00
CA ASN A 463 -2.00 44.36 13.36
C ASN A 463 -0.89 44.60 14.40
N GLN A 464 -0.93 43.81 15.46
CA GLN A 464 0.01 43.88 16.57
C GLN A 464 0.70 42.52 16.76
N ILE A 465 1.85 42.55 17.39
CA ILE A 465 2.65 41.38 17.77
C ILE A 465 2.77 41.43 19.29
N VAL A 466 2.60 40.28 19.94
CA VAL A 466 2.86 40.14 21.37
C VAL A 466 4.17 39.40 21.60
N GLN A 467 4.98 39.87 22.55
CA GLN A 467 6.13 39.14 23.09
C GLN A 467 5.91 38.94 24.59
N ILE A 468 5.92 37.68 25.04
CA ILE A 468 5.76 37.33 26.45
C ILE A 468 7.09 36.80 26.98
N THR A 469 7.63 37.47 28.00
CA THR A 469 8.89 37.10 28.68
C THR A 469 8.62 36.83 30.17
N PRO A 470 9.58 36.31 30.95
CA PRO A 470 9.43 36.16 32.40
C PRO A 470 9.08 37.46 33.15
N VAL A 471 9.39 38.63 32.55
CA VAL A 471 9.24 39.93 33.20
C VAL A 471 7.91 40.61 32.85
N SER A 472 7.47 40.51 31.59
CA SER A 472 6.35 41.31 31.08
C SER A 472 5.73 40.73 29.82
N VAL A 473 4.48 41.09 29.56
CA VAL A 473 3.80 40.95 28.27
C VAL A 473 3.93 42.26 27.52
N ARG A 474 4.55 42.24 26.32
CA ARG A 474 4.80 43.42 25.50
C ARG A 474 3.98 43.35 24.23
N LEU A 475 3.29 44.44 23.91
CA LEU A 475 2.49 44.60 22.70
C LEU A 475 3.21 45.56 21.76
N ILE A 476 3.41 45.14 20.51
CA ILE A 476 4.29 45.78 19.53
C ILE A 476 3.48 45.99 18.25
N ASN A 477 3.65 47.13 17.61
CA ASN A 477 2.97 47.41 16.35
C ASN A 477 3.67 46.66 15.21
N GLN A 478 2.92 45.90 14.41
CA GLN A 478 3.47 45.03 13.36
C GLN A 478 4.16 45.80 12.23
N ARG A 479 3.70 47.02 11.92
CA ARG A 479 4.25 47.83 10.82
C ARG A 479 5.49 48.62 11.23
N THR A 480 5.45 49.23 12.41
CA THR A 480 6.51 50.13 12.88
C THR A 480 7.55 49.42 13.76
N SER A 481 7.26 48.19 14.18
CA SER A 481 8.09 47.40 15.10
C SER A 481 8.39 48.11 16.43
N GLN A 482 7.55 49.07 16.82
CA GLN A 482 7.67 49.84 18.07
C GLN A 482 6.76 49.28 19.16
N LEU A 483 7.22 49.38 20.41
CA LEU A 483 6.42 49.04 21.58
C LEU A 483 5.22 49.98 21.71
N VAL A 484 4.04 49.41 21.91
CA VAL A 484 2.78 50.12 22.10
C VAL A 484 2.33 50.05 23.56
N ALA A 485 2.34 48.87 24.15
CA ALA A 485 1.93 48.66 25.54
C ALA A 485 2.79 47.58 26.23
N GLU A 486 2.87 47.65 27.55
CA GLU A 486 3.56 46.66 28.37
C GLU A 486 2.73 46.39 29.62
N TRP A 487 2.43 45.12 29.88
CA TRP A 487 1.78 44.65 31.09
C TRP A 487 2.79 43.88 31.96
N LYS A 488 2.78 44.16 33.26
CA LYS A 488 3.63 43.49 34.25
C LYS A 488 2.76 42.89 35.35
N PRO A 489 3.09 41.69 35.85
CA PRO A 489 2.38 41.11 36.97
C PRO A 489 2.57 41.98 38.23
N PRO A 490 1.52 42.12 39.08
CA PRO A 490 1.62 42.84 40.33
C PRO A 490 2.69 42.24 41.27
N GLY A 491 3.52 43.10 41.87
CA GLY A 491 4.47 42.70 42.91
C GLY A 491 5.83 42.16 42.41
N ASP A 492 6.26 42.54 41.20
CA ASP A 492 7.58 42.21 40.61
C ASP A 492 7.88 40.70 40.57
N ARG A 493 6.81 39.90 40.47
CA ARG A 493 6.91 38.44 40.32
C ARG A 493 7.18 38.10 38.86
N ARG A 494 7.73 36.91 38.61
CA ARG A 494 8.01 36.44 37.25
C ARG A 494 6.86 35.58 36.73
N ILE A 495 6.53 35.75 35.46
CA ILE A 495 5.61 34.87 34.73
C ILE A 495 6.25 33.48 34.67
N SER A 496 5.50 32.42 34.97
CA SER A 496 5.97 31.03 34.94
C SER A 496 5.51 30.29 33.68
N VAL A 497 4.24 30.44 33.31
CA VAL A 497 3.61 29.77 32.16
C VAL A 497 2.65 30.75 31.49
N THR A 498 2.50 30.65 30.18
CA THR A 498 1.58 31.51 29.44
C THR A 498 0.90 30.75 28.30
N ALA A 499 -0.29 31.19 27.94
CA ALA A 499 -0.97 30.82 26.71
C ALA A 499 -1.52 32.09 26.05
N CYS A 500 -1.55 32.12 24.72
CA CYS A 500 -2.00 33.27 23.94
C CYS A 500 -2.74 32.79 22.70
N ASN A 501 -3.84 33.45 22.35
CA ASN A 501 -4.51 33.31 21.06
C ASN A 501 -4.57 34.69 20.37
N TYR A 502 -5.45 34.86 19.38
CA TYR A 502 -5.53 36.09 18.59
C TYR A 502 -5.89 37.35 19.40
N CYS A 503 -6.67 37.23 20.48
CA CYS A 503 -7.16 38.38 21.25
C CYS A 503 -7.03 38.24 22.77
N GLN A 504 -6.65 37.07 23.29
CA GLN A 504 -6.63 36.74 24.70
C GLN A 504 -5.26 36.19 25.11
N ILE A 505 -4.82 36.58 26.30
CA ILE A 505 -3.58 36.15 26.92
C ILE A 505 -3.89 35.68 28.34
N VAL A 506 -3.41 34.49 28.71
CA VAL A 506 -3.47 33.98 30.08
C VAL A 506 -2.06 33.72 30.57
N CYS A 507 -1.68 34.39 31.66
CA CYS A 507 -0.37 34.23 32.29
C CYS A 507 -0.52 33.66 33.70
N ALA A 508 0.28 32.65 34.04
CA ALA A 508 0.43 32.18 35.41
C ALA A 508 1.67 32.79 36.08
N VAL A 509 1.53 33.09 37.36
CA VAL A 509 2.60 33.49 38.28
C VAL A 509 2.51 32.57 39.49
N GLY A 510 3.16 31.40 39.40
CA GLY A 510 3.01 30.33 40.39
C GLY A 510 1.56 29.80 40.40
N PRO A 511 0.78 29.98 41.49
CA PRO A 511 -0.61 29.55 41.56
C PRO A 511 -1.63 30.62 41.07
N ILE A 512 -1.20 31.84 40.74
CA ILE A 512 -2.11 32.93 40.35
C ILE A 512 -2.22 32.97 38.83
N LEU A 513 -3.44 32.90 38.30
CA LEU A 513 -3.78 33.12 36.89
C LEU A 513 -4.23 34.56 36.66
N PHE A 514 -3.70 35.19 35.62
CA PHE A 514 -4.11 36.50 35.13
C PHE A 514 -4.66 36.36 33.71
N PHE A 515 -5.86 36.88 33.48
CA PHE A 515 -6.48 36.97 32.16
C PHE A 515 -6.37 38.40 31.62
N VAL A 516 -5.64 38.56 30.53
CA VAL A 516 -5.36 39.82 29.86
C VAL A 516 -5.96 39.78 28.45
N GLU A 517 -6.74 40.79 28.10
CA GLU A 517 -7.34 40.95 26.77
C GLU A 517 -6.54 41.96 25.93
N VAL A 518 -6.33 41.62 24.65
CA VAL A 518 -5.65 42.47 23.68
C VAL A 518 -6.67 43.38 23.02
N LYS A 519 -6.51 44.69 23.20
CA LYS A 519 -7.27 45.72 22.51
C LYS A 519 -6.36 46.57 21.62
N ASP A 520 -6.94 47.45 20.82
CA ASP A 520 -6.19 48.35 19.95
C ASP A 520 -5.26 49.28 20.73
N GLY A 521 -4.02 48.83 20.93
CA GLY A 521 -2.94 49.59 21.54
C GLY A 521 -2.91 49.56 23.07
N SER A 522 -3.66 48.64 23.70
CA SER A 522 -3.65 48.47 25.15
C SER A 522 -3.85 47.01 25.56
N LEU A 523 -3.24 46.64 26.69
CA LEU A 523 -3.43 45.35 27.36
C LEU A 523 -4.30 45.57 28.60
N GLU A 524 -5.52 45.03 28.63
CA GLU A 524 -6.44 45.18 29.75
C GLU A 524 -6.49 43.91 30.61
N LEU A 525 -6.38 44.06 31.92
CA LEU A 525 -6.53 42.95 32.87
C LEU A 525 -8.02 42.76 33.18
N ASN A 526 -8.60 41.65 32.73
CA ASN A 526 -10.02 41.36 32.87
C ASN A 526 -10.35 40.52 34.11
N GLY A 527 -9.40 39.75 34.63
CA GLY A 527 -9.59 38.98 35.87
C GLY A 527 -8.32 38.30 36.38
N ASP A 528 -8.31 37.98 37.66
CA ASP A 528 -7.29 37.15 38.31
C ASP A 528 -7.93 36.11 39.23
N GLN A 529 -7.32 34.91 39.30
CA GLN A 529 -7.80 33.79 40.12
C GLN A 529 -6.60 33.08 40.76
N THR A 530 -6.69 32.78 42.06
CA THR A 530 -5.66 32.00 42.77
C THR A 530 -6.08 30.54 42.87
N LEU A 531 -5.23 29.65 42.36
CA LEU A 531 -5.43 28.20 42.40
C LEU A 531 -4.80 27.58 43.65
N GLU A 532 -5.17 26.32 43.93
CA GLU A 532 -4.67 25.55 45.08
C GLU A 532 -3.17 25.24 44.99
N TYR A 533 -2.67 25.03 43.77
CA TYR A 533 -1.29 24.62 43.49
C TYR A 533 -0.71 25.39 42.32
N GLU A 534 0.60 25.24 42.10
CA GLU A 534 1.29 25.87 40.98
C GLU A 534 0.82 25.32 39.63
N VAL A 535 0.80 26.21 38.63
CA VAL A 535 0.41 25.90 37.26
C VAL A 535 1.60 25.35 36.47
N ALA A 536 1.39 24.22 35.80
CA ALA A 536 2.39 23.54 34.98
C ALA A 536 2.27 23.87 33.48
N CYS A 537 1.06 23.89 32.95
CA CYS A 537 0.77 24.16 31.54
C CYS A 537 -0.62 24.81 31.40
N ILE A 538 -0.80 25.62 30.35
CA ILE A 538 -2.04 26.36 30.05
C ILE A 538 -2.29 26.29 28.55
N ASP A 539 -3.55 26.17 28.14
CA ASP A 539 -3.95 26.37 26.74
C ASP A 539 -5.30 27.10 26.63
N ILE A 540 -5.41 27.97 25.62
CA ILE A 540 -6.60 28.78 25.28
C ILE A 540 -6.87 28.78 23.77
N THR A 541 -6.49 27.69 23.09
CA THR A 541 -6.73 27.55 21.65
C THR A 541 -8.23 27.55 21.38
N PRO A 542 -8.76 28.45 20.52
CA PRO A 542 -10.19 28.49 20.22
C PRO A 542 -10.64 27.22 19.49
N LEU A 543 -11.81 26.71 19.87
CA LEU A 543 -12.46 25.54 19.27
C LEU A 543 -13.36 25.99 18.12
N GLY A 544 -12.98 25.66 16.88
CA GLY A 544 -13.68 26.03 15.65
C GLY A 544 -12.73 26.23 14.47
N ASP A 545 -13.28 26.34 13.27
CA ASP A 545 -12.48 26.55 12.05
C ASP A 545 -11.85 27.96 11.97
N ASP A 546 -12.45 28.94 12.67
CA ASP A 546 -12.04 30.34 12.65
C ASP A 546 -11.15 30.68 13.86
N SER A 547 -9.85 30.83 13.61
CA SER A 547 -8.84 31.14 14.63
C SER A 547 -8.94 32.56 15.20
N THR A 548 -9.82 33.39 14.63
CA THR A 548 -10.04 34.78 15.06
C THR A 548 -11.05 34.89 16.20
N CYS A 549 -11.82 33.83 16.47
CA CYS A 549 -12.81 33.79 17.54
C CYS A 549 -12.13 33.73 18.93
N PRO A 550 -12.69 34.41 19.94
CA PRO A 550 -12.23 34.28 21.31
C PRO A 550 -12.52 32.87 21.85
N SER A 551 -11.64 32.36 22.70
CA SER A 551 -11.90 31.12 23.44
C SER A 551 -12.87 31.39 24.60
N GLU A 552 -13.79 30.46 24.83
CA GLU A 552 -14.71 30.51 25.98
C GLU A 552 -14.13 29.79 27.21
N ILE A 553 -13.16 28.90 27.00
CA ILE A 553 -12.59 28.01 28.00
C ILE A 553 -11.06 28.12 28.07
N VAL A 554 -10.51 27.82 29.23
CA VAL A 554 -9.07 27.68 29.47
C VAL A 554 -8.79 26.36 30.18
N CYS A 555 -7.84 25.61 29.66
CA CYS A 555 -7.39 24.34 30.25
C CYS A 555 -6.06 24.56 30.98
N VAL A 556 -5.97 24.04 32.20
CA VAL A 556 -4.84 24.25 33.10
C VAL A 556 -4.41 22.92 33.71
N GLY A 557 -3.11 22.61 33.64
CA GLY A 557 -2.50 21.49 34.36
C GLY A 557 -1.80 21.95 35.63
N LEU A 558 -1.97 21.23 36.73
CA LEU A 558 -1.41 21.57 38.05
C LEU A 558 -0.31 20.58 38.50
N TRP A 559 0.62 21.05 39.34
CA TRP A 559 1.77 20.26 39.81
C TRP A 559 1.40 19.19 40.85
N THR A 560 0.84 19.60 42.00
CA THR A 560 0.79 18.74 43.20
C THR A 560 -0.38 17.76 43.18
N ASP A 561 -1.54 18.16 42.67
CA ASP A 561 -2.72 17.30 42.57
C ASP A 561 -2.81 16.53 41.24
N ILE A 562 -1.84 16.76 40.34
CA ILE A 562 -1.69 16.10 39.03
C ILE A 562 -3.06 16.00 38.34
N SER A 563 -3.69 17.17 38.20
CA SER A 563 -5.04 17.30 37.64
C SER A 563 -5.06 18.24 36.45
N ILE A 564 -6.01 17.97 35.55
CA ILE A 564 -6.45 18.91 34.52
C ILE A 564 -7.68 19.61 35.05
N ARG A 565 -7.67 20.94 34.98
CA ARG A 565 -8.82 21.78 35.30
C ARG A 565 -9.23 22.60 34.09
N VAL A 566 -10.52 22.61 33.82
CA VAL A 566 -11.13 23.43 32.75
C VAL A 566 -11.88 24.56 33.43
N PHE A 567 -11.54 25.80 33.09
CA PHE A 567 -12.22 27.00 33.59
C PHE A 567 -12.93 27.73 32.46
N LYS A 568 -13.99 28.46 32.82
CA LYS A 568 -14.62 29.42 31.92
C LYS A 568 -13.78 30.70 31.88
N LEU A 569 -13.35 31.14 30.70
CA LEU A 569 -12.38 32.25 30.61
C LEU A 569 -12.95 33.61 31.05
N SER A 570 -14.27 33.83 30.85
CA SER A 570 -14.92 35.09 31.23
C SER A 570 -15.06 35.31 32.75
N THR A 571 -15.20 34.23 33.52
CA THR A 571 -15.41 34.30 34.99
C THR A 571 -14.26 33.66 35.78
N LEU A 572 -13.35 32.93 35.13
CA LEU A 572 -12.34 32.06 35.73
C LEU A 572 -12.92 31.04 36.74
N GLU A 573 -14.19 30.66 36.57
CA GLU A 573 -14.86 29.63 37.37
C GLU A 573 -14.51 28.23 36.87
N GLU A 574 -14.24 27.32 37.80
CA GLU A 574 -13.92 25.92 37.52
C GLU A 574 -15.16 25.16 37.04
N ILE A 575 -15.05 24.54 35.86
CA ILE A 575 -16.12 23.72 35.26
C ILE A 575 -15.88 22.24 35.58
N THR A 576 -14.68 21.75 35.24
CA THR A 576 -14.33 20.33 35.32
C THR A 576 -12.97 20.18 35.97
N LYS A 577 -12.85 19.20 36.87
CA LYS A 577 -11.60 18.74 37.46
C LYS A 577 -11.43 17.26 37.19
N GLU A 578 -10.37 16.91 36.46
CA GLU A 578 -10.06 15.53 36.10
C GLU A 578 -8.68 15.14 36.66
N PRO A 579 -8.61 14.15 37.57
CA PRO A 579 -7.34 13.66 38.07
C PRO A 579 -6.64 12.75 37.04
N LEU A 580 -5.38 13.04 36.72
CA LEU A 580 -4.58 12.22 35.81
C LEU A 580 -4.01 10.97 36.50
N GLY A 581 -3.69 11.09 37.80
CA GLY A 581 -3.10 10.04 38.62
C GLY A 581 -1.59 9.87 38.42
N GLY A 582 -0.92 9.26 39.40
CA GLY A 582 0.54 9.09 39.42
C GLY A 582 1.29 10.18 40.20
N GLU A 583 2.61 10.25 40.00
CA GLU A 583 3.51 11.23 40.64
C GLU A 583 4.12 12.23 39.65
N ILE A 584 3.81 12.10 38.36
CA ILE A 584 4.46 12.83 37.26
C ILE A 584 3.55 13.96 36.79
N ILE A 585 4.11 15.18 36.73
CA ILE A 585 3.37 16.40 36.41
C ILE A 585 3.02 16.51 34.90
N PRO A 586 1.91 17.20 34.56
CA PRO A 586 1.64 17.59 33.18
C PRO A 586 2.62 18.67 32.71
N ARG A 587 3.07 18.56 31.45
CA ARG A 587 4.08 19.46 30.85
C ARG A 587 3.56 20.25 29.65
N SER A 588 2.63 19.69 28.89
CA SER A 588 1.99 20.36 27.76
C SER A 588 0.52 20.01 27.71
N ILE A 589 -0.32 20.98 27.39
CA ILE A 589 -1.76 20.78 27.20
C ILE A 589 -2.17 21.50 25.91
N LEU A 590 -3.12 20.95 25.16
CA LEU A 590 -3.58 21.52 23.90
C LEU A 590 -5.02 21.12 23.60
N MET A 591 -5.86 22.11 23.31
CA MET A 591 -7.20 21.95 22.76
C MET A 591 -7.15 21.98 21.23
N THR A 592 -7.80 21.03 20.58
CA THR A 592 -7.86 21.00 19.11
C THR A 592 -9.14 20.34 18.61
N GLN A 593 -9.49 20.62 17.36
CA GLN A 593 -10.62 20.01 16.67
C GLN A 593 -10.10 19.13 15.54
N PHE A 594 -10.53 17.86 15.52
CA PHE A 594 -10.24 16.89 14.48
C PHE A 594 -11.56 16.38 13.90
N GLU A 595 -11.72 16.37 12.57
CA GLU A 595 -12.94 15.87 11.89
C GLU A 595 -14.27 16.34 12.53
N ARG A 596 -14.32 17.61 12.97
CA ARG A 596 -15.44 18.27 13.68
C ARG A 596 -15.63 17.88 15.16
N THR A 597 -14.87 16.94 15.69
CA THR A 597 -14.86 16.57 17.12
C THR A 597 -13.77 17.32 17.87
N ASN A 598 -14.10 17.85 19.04
CA ASN A 598 -13.15 18.59 19.89
C ASN A 598 -12.44 17.64 20.86
N TYR A 599 -11.13 17.80 20.99
CA TYR A 599 -10.27 17.00 21.84
C TYR A 599 -9.42 17.87 22.75
N LEU A 600 -9.14 17.34 23.95
CA LEU A 600 -8.14 17.87 24.86
C LEU A 600 -6.98 16.87 24.98
N LEU A 601 -5.77 17.33 24.68
CA LEU A 601 -4.54 16.54 24.75
C LEU A 601 -3.69 17.04 25.91
N CYS A 602 -3.17 16.14 26.74
CA CYS A 602 -2.32 16.47 27.89
C CYS A 602 -1.12 15.52 27.98
N ALA A 603 0.08 16.06 27.76
CA ALA A 603 1.34 15.32 27.86
C ALA A 603 1.95 15.47 29.26
N LEU A 604 2.43 14.35 29.81
CA LEU A 604 3.11 14.24 31.09
C LEU A 604 4.64 14.28 30.92
N GLY A 605 5.34 14.41 32.05
CA GLY A 605 6.81 14.44 32.12
C GLY A 605 7.53 13.15 31.72
N ASP A 606 6.82 12.01 31.69
CA ASP A 606 7.34 10.68 31.37
C ASP A 606 7.11 10.26 29.92
N GLY A 607 6.60 11.17 29.08
CA GLY A 607 6.23 10.89 27.70
C GLY A 607 4.86 10.21 27.53
N SER A 608 4.08 10.06 28.61
CA SER A 608 2.67 9.67 28.53
C SER A 608 1.81 10.84 27.99
N LEU A 609 0.86 10.54 27.11
CA LEU A 609 -0.16 11.46 26.60
C LEU A 609 -1.55 10.95 27.00
N PHE A 610 -2.33 11.80 27.65
CA PHE A 610 -3.76 11.60 27.83
C PHE A 610 -4.54 12.40 26.80
N TYR A 611 -5.64 11.82 26.29
CA TYR A 611 -6.59 12.56 25.49
C TYR A 611 -8.04 12.29 25.90
N TYR A 612 -8.86 13.29 25.70
CA TYR A 612 -10.28 13.33 26.07
C TYR A 612 -11.09 13.93 24.94
N VAL A 613 -12.34 13.49 24.78
CA VAL A 613 -13.34 14.22 24.00
C VAL A 613 -13.84 15.38 24.85
N LEU A 614 -13.75 16.59 24.30
CA LEU A 614 -14.08 17.83 24.98
C LEU A 614 -15.44 18.34 24.48
N SER A 615 -16.44 18.41 25.36
CA SER A 615 -17.71 19.03 24.99
C SER A 615 -17.55 20.56 24.89
N PRO A 616 -18.36 21.25 24.06
CA PRO A 616 -18.38 22.72 24.03
C PRO A 616 -18.68 23.35 25.39
N GLN A 617 -19.33 22.61 26.29
CA GLN A 617 -19.64 23.05 27.66
C GLN A 617 -18.48 22.85 28.65
N GLY A 618 -17.35 22.28 28.21
CA GLY A 618 -16.14 22.09 29.04
C GLY A 618 -16.11 20.77 29.83
N CYS A 619 -16.97 19.79 29.52
CA CYS A 619 -16.93 18.46 30.12
C CYS A 619 -15.94 17.56 29.39
N LEU A 620 -15.16 16.78 30.15
CA LEU A 620 -14.22 15.80 29.61
C LEU A 620 -14.84 14.40 29.65
N THR A 621 -14.87 13.73 28.50
CA THR A 621 -15.35 12.36 28.35
C THR A 621 -14.32 11.49 27.63
N GLU A 622 -14.44 10.17 27.72
CA GLU A 622 -13.57 9.21 27.01
C GLU A 622 -12.07 9.36 27.28
N LYS A 623 -11.68 9.26 28.56
CA LYS A 623 -10.28 9.25 28.97
C LYS A 623 -9.51 8.10 28.32
N LYS A 624 -8.50 8.41 27.51
CA LYS A 624 -7.57 7.44 26.92
C LYS A 624 -6.11 7.85 27.20
N LYS A 625 -5.21 6.87 27.28
CA LYS A 625 -3.78 7.05 27.57
C LYS A 625 -2.93 6.37 26.50
N VAL A 626 -1.91 7.07 26.00
CA VAL A 626 -0.91 6.56 25.05
C VAL A 626 0.47 6.96 25.55
N THR A 627 1.51 6.19 25.25
CA THR A 627 2.90 6.55 25.56
C THR A 627 3.64 6.85 24.26
N LEU A 628 4.16 8.07 24.11
CA LEU A 628 4.85 8.52 22.90
C LEU A 628 6.36 8.28 22.99
N GLY A 629 6.95 8.59 24.15
CA GLY A 629 8.39 8.49 24.39
C GLY A 629 8.71 8.41 25.88
N THR A 630 9.94 8.72 26.24
CA THR A 630 10.39 8.77 27.65
C THR A 630 10.63 10.20 28.13
N GLN A 631 10.78 11.14 27.19
CA GLN A 631 10.97 12.56 27.49
C GLN A 631 9.63 13.31 27.52
N PRO A 632 9.56 14.48 28.20
CA PRO A 632 8.36 15.30 28.24
C PRO A 632 8.00 15.81 26.84
N ALA A 633 6.78 15.51 26.37
CA ALA A 633 6.33 15.93 25.06
C ALA A 633 5.77 17.35 25.04
N VAL A 634 6.13 18.14 24.03
CA VAL A 634 5.56 19.48 23.76
C VAL A 634 4.62 19.40 22.56
N LEU A 635 3.37 19.83 22.74
CA LEU A 635 2.34 19.74 21.71
C LEU A 635 2.24 21.05 20.91
N ARG A 636 2.23 20.94 19.58
CA ARG A 636 2.09 22.07 18.66
C ARG A 636 1.10 21.77 17.55
N LYS A 637 0.13 22.67 17.36
CA LYS A 637 -0.86 22.60 16.27
C LYS A 637 -0.23 23.11 14.98
N PHE A 638 -0.46 22.42 13.86
CA PHE A 638 -0.08 22.86 12.53
C PHE A 638 -1.16 22.46 11.51
N LYS A 639 -1.12 23.05 10.32
CA LYS A 639 -2.06 22.73 9.23
C LYS A 639 -1.30 22.20 8.02
N THR A 640 -1.85 21.17 7.38
CA THR A 640 -1.31 20.56 6.15
C THR A 640 -2.47 20.33 5.19
N GLN A 641 -2.39 20.85 3.97
CA GLN A 641 -3.40 20.64 2.92
C GLN A 641 -4.85 20.79 3.42
N SER A 642 -5.13 21.87 4.16
CA SER A 642 -6.41 22.22 4.82
C SER A 642 -6.83 21.39 6.05
N THR A 643 -6.10 20.31 6.39
CA THR A 643 -6.32 19.54 7.62
C THR A 643 -5.52 20.11 8.79
N THR A 644 -6.07 19.98 9.99
CA THR A 644 -5.41 20.42 11.23
C THR A 644 -4.85 19.21 11.95
N ASN A 645 -3.54 19.24 12.23
CA ASN A 645 -2.79 18.16 12.86
C ASN A 645 -2.04 18.67 14.09
N VAL A 646 -1.61 17.76 14.97
CA VAL A 646 -0.81 18.10 16.16
C VAL A 646 0.52 17.36 16.10
N PHE A 647 1.62 18.08 16.32
CA PHE A 647 2.96 17.54 16.43
C PHE A 647 3.35 17.46 17.90
N ALA A 648 3.70 16.26 18.35
CA ALA A 648 4.28 15.99 19.66
C ALA A 648 5.80 15.95 19.56
N CYS A 649 6.45 17.00 20.07
CA CYS A 649 7.90 17.11 20.12
C CYS A 649 8.42 16.30 21.31
N SER A 650 9.19 15.25 21.07
CA SER A 650 9.80 14.40 22.11
C SER A 650 11.09 13.75 21.58
N ASP A 651 11.69 12.87 22.38
CA ASP A 651 12.67 11.86 21.98
C ASP A 651 12.13 10.84 20.96
N ARG A 652 10.81 10.74 20.83
CA ARG A 652 10.11 10.05 19.74
C ARG A 652 9.08 11.02 19.17
N PRO A 653 9.45 11.84 18.16
CA PRO A 653 8.53 12.81 17.59
C PRO A 653 7.34 12.10 16.93
N THR A 654 6.13 12.56 17.19
CA THR A 654 4.90 11.90 16.71
C THR A 654 3.92 12.94 16.17
N VAL A 655 3.30 12.65 15.02
CA VAL A 655 2.17 13.41 14.49
C VAL A 655 0.88 12.72 14.91
N ILE A 656 -0.03 13.52 15.45
CA ILE A 656 -1.36 13.14 15.89
C ILE A 656 -2.36 13.76 14.93
N TYR A 657 -3.15 12.92 14.29
CA TYR A 657 -4.18 13.32 13.34
C TYR A 657 -5.41 12.42 13.51
N SER A 658 -6.50 12.78 12.86
CA SER A 658 -7.69 11.92 12.79
C SER A 658 -7.80 11.32 11.41
N SER A 659 -8.07 10.02 11.37
CA SER A 659 -8.53 9.30 10.19
C SER A 659 -9.76 8.51 10.59
N THR A 660 -10.82 8.56 9.78
CA THR A 660 -12.08 7.85 10.01
C THR A 660 -12.67 8.06 11.42
N GLN A 661 -12.58 9.29 11.94
CA GLN A 661 -13.01 9.70 13.29
C GLN A 661 -12.22 9.08 14.46
N LYS A 662 -11.08 8.45 14.19
CA LYS A 662 -10.17 7.87 15.19
C LYS A 662 -8.85 8.62 15.20
N LEU A 663 -8.30 8.88 16.39
CA LEU A 663 -6.96 9.47 16.52
C LEU A 663 -5.89 8.43 16.16
N VAL A 664 -5.00 8.81 15.26
CA VAL A 664 -3.85 8.03 14.80
C VAL A 664 -2.57 8.74 15.23
N PHE A 665 -1.59 7.93 15.65
CA PHE A 665 -0.29 8.37 16.15
C PHE A 665 0.80 7.82 15.24
N SER A 666 1.42 8.68 14.44
CA SER A 666 2.47 8.28 13.50
C SER A 666 3.80 8.89 13.90
N ASN A 667 4.81 8.05 14.11
CA ASN A 667 6.15 8.52 14.44
C ASN A 667 6.76 9.27 13.25
N VAL A 668 7.58 10.26 13.54
CA VAL A 668 8.35 11.01 12.54
C VAL A 668 9.76 10.45 12.50
N ASN A 669 10.34 10.32 11.31
CA ASN A 669 11.67 9.75 11.07
C ASN A 669 12.79 10.73 11.44
N LEU A 670 12.73 11.28 12.66
CA LEU A 670 13.75 12.12 13.27
C LEU A 670 14.05 11.59 14.67
N ARG A 671 15.33 11.67 15.06
CA ARG A 671 15.79 11.13 16.35
C ARG A 671 15.17 11.84 17.54
N GLU A 672 15.07 13.16 17.48
CA GLU A 672 14.43 13.97 18.51
C GLU A 672 14.02 15.32 17.93
N VAL A 673 12.94 15.87 18.47
CA VAL A 673 12.52 17.24 18.19
C VAL A 673 12.16 17.87 19.53
N LYS A 674 12.79 18.99 19.89
CA LYS A 674 12.48 19.70 21.14
C LYS A 674 11.34 20.70 20.93
N HIS A 675 11.40 21.43 19.81
CA HIS A 675 10.40 22.43 19.46
C HIS A 675 10.12 22.40 17.96
N MET A 676 8.89 22.76 17.61
CA MET A 676 8.41 22.86 16.24
C MET A 676 7.54 24.11 16.10
N CYS A 677 7.64 24.78 14.96
CA CYS A 677 6.65 25.76 14.54
C CYS A 677 6.30 25.61 13.05
N PRO A 678 5.02 25.85 12.67
CA PRO A 678 4.66 25.99 11.27
C PRO A 678 5.33 27.24 10.68
N LEU A 679 5.75 27.15 9.43
CA LEU A 679 6.40 28.23 8.68
C LEU A 679 5.85 28.29 7.26
N ASN A 680 5.23 29.40 6.88
CA ASN A 680 4.76 29.60 5.52
C ASN A 680 5.42 30.83 4.89
N ALA A 681 6.68 30.70 4.49
CA ALA A 681 7.46 31.77 3.86
C ALA A 681 7.42 31.67 2.33
N ASP A 682 7.77 32.75 1.62
CA ASP A 682 7.80 32.76 0.14
C ASP A 682 8.73 31.67 -0.43
N SER A 683 9.90 31.47 0.17
CA SER A 683 10.85 30.41 -0.21
C SER A 683 10.59 29.06 0.44
N TYR A 684 9.76 29.02 1.49
CA TYR A 684 9.42 27.81 2.22
C TYR A 684 7.89 27.73 2.38
N PRO A 685 7.15 27.48 1.29
CA PRO A 685 5.69 27.39 1.33
C PRO A 685 5.26 26.15 2.12
N ASP A 686 4.22 26.29 2.94
CA ASP A 686 3.60 25.20 3.73
C ASP A 686 4.62 24.28 4.47
N SER A 687 5.70 24.89 4.99
CA SER A 687 6.82 24.18 5.61
C SER A 687 6.74 24.18 7.14
N LEU A 688 7.64 23.41 7.76
CA LEU A 688 7.83 23.34 9.21
C LEU A 688 9.26 23.73 9.55
N ALA A 689 9.44 24.39 10.68
CA ALA A 689 10.74 24.63 11.28
C ALA A 689 10.87 23.82 12.58
N LEU A 690 11.92 23.02 12.68
CA LEU A 690 12.13 22.02 13.73
C LEU A 690 13.45 22.29 14.43
N ALA A 691 13.46 22.37 15.75
CA ALA A 691 14.69 22.45 16.55
C ALA A 691 15.03 21.09 17.18
N THR A 692 16.25 20.64 16.90
CA THR A 692 16.93 19.58 17.64
C THR A 692 17.78 20.21 18.77
N ASP A 693 18.58 19.41 19.48
CA ASP A 693 19.50 19.96 20.49
C ASP A 693 20.56 20.91 19.88
N ASN A 694 20.93 20.70 18.61
CA ASN A 694 22.07 21.36 17.97
C ASN A 694 21.72 22.15 16.70
N THR A 695 20.61 21.83 16.03
CA THR A 695 20.29 22.34 14.69
C THR A 695 18.83 22.77 14.56
N VAL A 696 18.57 23.71 13.65
CA VAL A 696 17.26 24.10 13.14
C VAL A 696 17.11 23.59 11.73
N ILE A 697 16.08 22.79 11.49
CA ILE A 697 15.79 22.18 10.20
C ILE A 697 14.52 22.82 9.65
N PHE A 698 14.57 23.29 8.41
CA PHE A 698 13.40 23.68 7.63
C PHE A 698 13.05 22.55 6.68
N GLY A 699 11.80 22.11 6.69
CA GLY A 699 11.37 21.05 5.80
C GLY A 699 9.86 20.96 5.65
N THR A 700 9.43 20.37 4.55
CA THR A 700 8.03 19.99 4.37
C THR A 700 7.80 18.62 4.97
N ILE A 701 6.61 18.43 5.53
CA ILE A 701 6.20 17.11 6.01
C ILE A 701 5.67 16.29 4.83
N ASP A 702 6.05 15.02 4.78
CA ASP A 702 5.45 14.09 3.81
C ASP A 702 3.98 13.84 4.16
N GLU A 703 3.27 13.15 3.26
CA GLU A 703 1.89 12.75 3.51
C GLU A 703 1.78 11.94 4.82
N ILE A 704 0.79 12.28 5.64
CA ILE A 704 0.66 11.75 7.00
C ILE A 704 0.07 10.33 6.92
N GLN A 705 0.96 9.34 6.77
CA GLN A 705 0.65 7.92 6.69
C GLN A 705 1.42 7.11 7.75
N LYS A 706 0.98 5.88 8.05
CA LYS A 706 1.69 4.98 8.99
C LYS A 706 3.04 4.53 8.41
N LEU A 707 3.04 4.19 7.12
CA LEU A 707 4.24 3.78 6.37
C LEU A 707 4.52 4.81 5.28
N HIS A 708 5.73 5.35 5.26
CA HIS A 708 6.18 6.23 4.18
C HIS A 708 6.78 5.40 3.05
N ILE A 709 6.30 5.62 1.82
CA ILE A 709 6.71 4.91 0.62
C ILE A 709 7.39 5.87 -0.34
N ARG A 710 8.71 5.72 -0.50
CA ARG A 710 9.47 6.44 -1.53
C ARG A 710 9.53 5.60 -2.81
N THR A 711 9.24 6.22 -3.94
CA THR A 711 9.21 5.56 -5.25
C THR A 711 10.41 5.97 -6.11
N VAL A 712 11.11 4.99 -6.67
CA VAL A 712 12.19 5.19 -7.65
C VAL A 712 11.79 4.51 -8.95
N ARG A 713 11.43 5.30 -9.96
CA ARG A 713 10.96 4.77 -11.26
C ARG A 713 12.14 4.26 -12.09
N LEU A 714 12.00 3.04 -12.62
CA LEU A 714 13.00 2.42 -13.51
C LEU A 714 12.55 2.41 -14.97
N ASN A 715 11.24 2.47 -15.23
CA ASN A 715 10.61 2.33 -16.55
C ASN A 715 10.92 1.00 -17.26
N GLU A 716 11.33 -0.02 -16.49
CA GLU A 716 11.57 -1.39 -16.93
C GLU A 716 11.36 -2.33 -15.73
N THR A 717 11.06 -3.61 -15.98
CA THR A 717 10.60 -4.55 -14.94
C THR A 717 11.75 -4.96 -14.01
N PRO A 718 11.72 -4.66 -12.71
CA PRO A 718 12.68 -5.20 -11.75
C PRO A 718 12.30 -6.63 -11.33
N ARG A 719 13.29 -7.53 -11.29
CA ARG A 719 13.06 -8.97 -11.06
C ARG A 719 13.66 -9.48 -9.75
N ARG A 720 14.90 -9.09 -9.45
CA ARG A 720 15.66 -9.54 -8.28
C ARG A 720 16.48 -8.41 -7.69
N LEU A 721 16.64 -8.42 -6.36
CA LEU A 721 17.30 -7.37 -5.60
C LEU A 721 18.30 -7.97 -4.61
N ALA A 722 19.48 -7.38 -4.52
CA ALA A 722 20.46 -7.69 -3.50
C ALA A 722 21.14 -6.43 -2.98
N TYR A 723 21.28 -6.32 -1.66
CA TYR A 723 22.02 -5.24 -1.02
C TYR A 723 23.47 -5.69 -0.75
N GLN A 724 24.43 -4.81 -0.99
CA GLN A 724 25.83 -5.03 -0.63
C GLN A 724 26.27 -3.93 0.34
N GLU A 725 26.39 -4.30 1.61
CA GLU A 725 26.68 -3.34 2.67
C GLU A 725 28.09 -2.76 2.52
N GLU A 726 29.09 -3.54 2.13
CA GLU A 726 30.48 -3.04 2.07
C GLU A 726 30.68 -1.93 1.04
N THR A 727 29.92 -1.97 -0.06
CA THR A 727 29.97 -0.96 -1.12
C THR A 727 28.85 0.06 -1.03
N GLN A 728 27.89 -0.13 -0.10
CA GLN A 728 26.74 0.76 0.08
C GLN A 728 25.93 0.90 -1.22
N THR A 729 25.76 -0.22 -1.94
CA THR A 729 25.05 -0.28 -3.24
C THR A 729 24.00 -1.37 -3.29
N PHE A 730 23.00 -1.17 -4.13
CA PHE A 730 22.02 -2.19 -4.51
C PHE A 730 22.34 -2.76 -5.89
N GLY A 731 22.29 -4.08 -6.02
CA GLY A 731 22.25 -4.77 -7.31
C GLY A 731 20.80 -5.12 -7.66
N VAL A 732 20.37 -4.81 -8.88
CA VAL A 732 19.01 -5.09 -9.35
C VAL A 732 19.06 -5.72 -10.74
N ILE A 733 18.42 -6.88 -10.91
CA ILE A 733 18.20 -7.45 -12.25
C ILE A 733 16.93 -6.84 -12.82
N THR A 734 17.02 -6.24 -14.00
CA THR A 734 15.89 -5.66 -14.73
C THR A 734 15.67 -6.32 -16.09
N MET A 735 14.45 -6.17 -16.61
CA MET A 735 14.02 -6.65 -17.92
C MET A 735 13.29 -5.52 -18.65
N ARG A 736 13.79 -5.15 -19.83
CA ARG A 736 13.13 -4.23 -20.76
C ARG A 736 12.72 -4.94 -22.05
N GLN A 737 11.74 -4.39 -22.76
CA GLN A 737 11.31 -4.88 -24.06
C GLN A 737 11.88 -4.01 -25.18
N ASP A 738 12.66 -4.63 -26.06
CA ASP A 738 13.22 -4.00 -27.27
C ASP A 738 12.49 -4.56 -28.50
N ILE A 739 12.29 -3.74 -29.53
CA ILE A 739 11.60 -4.13 -30.78
C ILE A 739 12.65 -4.46 -31.84
N GLN A 740 12.48 -5.60 -32.53
CA GLN A 740 13.36 -6.01 -33.61
C GLN A 740 13.16 -5.14 -34.86
N GLY A 741 14.03 -4.15 -35.04
CA GLY A 741 14.08 -3.28 -36.22
C GLY A 741 14.94 -3.85 -37.36
N LYS A 742 15.07 -3.06 -38.44
CA LYS A 742 15.91 -3.39 -39.60
C LYS A 742 17.41 -3.39 -39.28
N ASP A 743 17.83 -2.54 -38.34
CA ASP A 743 19.23 -2.34 -37.95
C ASP A 743 19.60 -3.05 -36.64
N GLY A 744 18.69 -3.86 -36.07
CA GLY A 744 18.87 -4.55 -34.79
C GLY A 744 17.75 -4.26 -33.78
N LEU A 745 17.98 -4.62 -32.52
CA LEU A 745 17.06 -4.33 -31.42
C LEU A 745 17.09 -2.85 -31.07
N VAL A 746 15.92 -2.22 -31.04
CA VAL A 746 15.75 -0.82 -30.66
C VAL A 746 14.90 -0.77 -29.38
N PRO A 747 15.36 -0.09 -28.31
CA PRO A 747 14.56 0.09 -27.12
C PRO A 747 13.23 0.79 -27.42
N SER A 748 12.14 0.25 -26.87
CA SER A 748 10.81 0.85 -27.01
C SER A 748 10.71 2.23 -26.35
N ARG A 749 11.46 2.44 -25.26
CA ARG A 749 11.50 3.68 -24.47
C ARG A 749 12.82 3.83 -23.71
N PRO A 750 13.19 5.06 -23.30
CA PRO A 750 14.26 5.27 -22.32
C PRO A 750 13.90 4.66 -20.97
N SER A 751 14.86 3.94 -20.39
CA SER A 751 14.73 3.19 -19.14
C SER A 751 16.01 3.28 -18.30
N ALA A 752 15.95 2.81 -17.06
CA ALA A 752 17.07 2.80 -16.14
C ALA A 752 18.36 2.18 -16.72
N SER A 753 18.24 1.07 -17.45
CA SER A 753 19.38 0.41 -18.08
C SER A 753 20.02 1.19 -19.25
N THR A 754 19.28 2.11 -19.87
CA THR A 754 19.73 2.88 -21.04
C THR A 754 20.17 4.30 -20.70
N LEU A 755 19.68 4.86 -19.59
CA LEU A 755 20.00 6.21 -19.11
C LEU A 755 21.20 6.26 -18.15
N CYS A 756 21.80 5.12 -17.81
CA CYS A 756 22.85 5.04 -16.81
C CYS A 756 24.15 5.74 -17.24
N GLN A 757 24.96 6.16 -16.26
CA GLN A 757 26.23 6.86 -16.49
C GLN A 757 27.28 5.99 -17.18
N SER A 758 27.28 4.68 -16.90
CA SER A 758 28.26 3.75 -17.44
C SER A 758 27.61 2.41 -17.79
N THR A 759 27.88 1.91 -19.00
CA THR A 759 27.31 0.65 -19.50
C THR A 759 28.42 -0.32 -19.87
N THR A 760 28.25 -1.59 -19.49
CA THR A 760 29.05 -2.69 -20.02
C THR A 760 28.15 -3.70 -20.72
N LEU A 761 28.67 -4.34 -21.76
CA LEU A 761 27.99 -5.37 -22.53
C LEU A 761 28.77 -6.67 -22.39
N THR A 762 28.07 -7.79 -22.28
CA THR A 762 28.72 -9.09 -22.40
C THR A 762 29.20 -9.29 -23.84
N SER A 763 30.50 -9.25 -24.09
CA SER A 763 31.07 -9.53 -25.41
C SER A 763 31.10 -11.03 -25.67
N SER A 764 30.34 -11.53 -26.65
CA SER A 764 30.55 -12.87 -27.18
C SER A 764 31.80 -12.91 -28.06
N VAL A 765 32.90 -13.45 -27.52
CA VAL A 765 33.90 -14.10 -28.37
C VAL A 765 33.21 -15.31 -29.01
N GLY A 766 33.18 -15.36 -30.34
CA GLY A 766 32.38 -16.28 -31.16
C GLY A 766 32.70 -17.77 -31.06
N THR A 767 32.51 -18.38 -29.88
CA THR A 767 32.81 -19.81 -29.65
C THR A 767 31.59 -20.65 -29.26
N LEU A 768 30.43 -20.04 -28.98
CA LEU A 768 29.27 -20.76 -28.39
C LEU A 768 28.20 -21.24 -29.40
N CYS A 769 28.36 -20.97 -30.70
CA CYS A 769 27.41 -21.40 -31.74
C CYS A 769 28.03 -22.28 -32.87
N SER A 770 29.25 -22.80 -32.71
CA SER A 770 29.95 -23.48 -33.83
C SER A 770 29.99 -25.02 -33.78
N ASN A 771 29.29 -25.70 -32.87
CA ASN A 771 29.36 -27.17 -32.77
C ASN A 771 28.11 -27.93 -33.27
N ARG A 772 27.46 -27.44 -34.33
CA ARG A 772 26.61 -28.24 -35.22
C ARG A 772 26.76 -27.84 -36.69
N GLN A 773 27.98 -27.95 -37.22
CA GLN A 773 28.17 -28.17 -38.65
C GLN A 773 28.83 -29.54 -38.84
N SER A 774 28.01 -30.58 -38.80
CA SER A 774 28.37 -31.88 -39.36
C SER A 774 27.23 -32.36 -40.26
N SER A 775 27.57 -32.43 -41.56
CA SER A 775 26.95 -33.23 -42.62
C SER A 775 25.48 -32.98 -42.98
N GLY A 776 25.28 -32.28 -44.10
CA GLY A 776 24.32 -32.65 -45.14
C GLY A 776 22.84 -32.67 -44.76
N GLY A 777 22.21 -31.51 -44.77
CA GLY A 777 20.74 -31.39 -44.78
C GLY A 777 20.34 -29.93 -44.89
N THR A 778 19.56 -29.58 -45.90
CA THR A 778 18.90 -28.29 -46.06
C THR A 778 18.01 -28.04 -44.83
N GLY A 779 18.46 -27.21 -43.90
CA GLY A 779 17.80 -26.91 -42.63
C GLY A 779 17.55 -25.42 -42.47
N ILE A 780 16.29 -25.10 -42.20
CA ILE A 780 15.67 -23.80 -42.01
C ILE A 780 16.35 -23.07 -40.84
N GLY A 781 17.08 -21.98 -41.12
CA GLY A 781 17.33 -20.94 -40.12
C GLY A 781 16.11 -20.03 -40.12
N GLY A 782 15.40 -19.94 -38.99
CA GLY A 782 14.24 -19.06 -38.85
C GLY A 782 14.61 -17.64 -39.27
N ALA A 783 13.84 -17.08 -40.21
CA ALA A 783 13.95 -15.67 -40.53
C ALA A 783 13.62 -14.88 -39.24
N GLN A 784 14.51 -13.99 -38.80
CA GLN A 784 14.17 -13.04 -37.73
C GLN A 784 12.98 -12.21 -38.24
N GLU A 785 11.80 -12.42 -37.64
CA GLU A 785 10.60 -11.67 -37.99
C GLU A 785 10.76 -10.23 -37.48
N TYR A 786 10.73 -9.27 -38.42
CA TYR A 786 10.79 -7.85 -38.08
C TYR A 786 9.54 -7.43 -37.29
N GLY A 787 9.73 -6.63 -36.24
CA GLY A 787 8.64 -6.11 -35.41
C GLY A 787 8.28 -6.96 -34.20
N GLN A 788 8.93 -8.10 -33.96
CA GLN A 788 8.75 -8.85 -32.71
C GLN A 788 9.39 -8.13 -31.52
N GLU A 789 8.72 -8.19 -30.37
CA GLU A 789 9.27 -7.77 -29.07
C GLU A 789 10.22 -8.83 -28.54
N GLN A 790 11.36 -8.38 -28.00
CA GLN A 790 12.34 -9.24 -27.35
C GLN A 790 12.74 -8.66 -26.00
N ASP A 791 12.76 -9.54 -24.99
CA ASP A 791 13.20 -9.18 -23.65
C ASP A 791 14.74 -9.07 -23.58
N VAL A 792 15.21 -7.97 -23.00
CA VAL A 792 16.63 -7.71 -22.74
C VAL A 792 16.84 -7.51 -21.25
N PHE A 793 17.71 -8.34 -20.66
CA PHE A 793 18.01 -8.31 -19.24
C PHE A 793 19.30 -7.54 -18.94
N SER A 794 19.30 -6.80 -17.83
CA SER A 794 20.47 -6.06 -17.35
C SER A 794 20.64 -6.19 -15.84
N LEU A 795 21.87 -6.10 -15.35
CA LEU A 795 22.20 -5.92 -13.93
C LEU A 795 22.53 -4.44 -13.69
N LEU A 796 21.70 -3.78 -12.90
CA LEU A 796 21.88 -2.40 -12.49
C LEU A 796 22.56 -2.32 -11.12
N ILE A 797 23.48 -1.36 -10.96
CA ILE A 797 24.05 -0.99 -9.67
C ILE A 797 23.53 0.40 -9.30
N LEU A 798 22.86 0.50 -8.16
CA LEU A 798 22.29 1.73 -7.64
C LEU A 798 22.98 2.16 -6.35
N ASN A 799 23.11 3.47 -6.18
CA ASN A 799 23.58 4.06 -4.92
C ASN A 799 22.51 3.90 -3.82
N GLN A 800 22.88 3.57 -2.59
CA GLN A 800 21.89 3.39 -1.52
C GLN A 800 21.16 4.68 -1.07
N HIS A 801 21.76 5.86 -1.24
CA HIS A 801 21.22 7.11 -0.72
C HIS A 801 20.39 7.82 -1.80
N THR A 802 20.99 7.99 -2.98
CA THR A 802 20.36 8.69 -4.09
C THR A 802 19.43 7.78 -4.90
N PHE A 803 19.67 6.47 -4.88
CA PHE A 803 19.03 5.49 -5.77
C PHE A 803 19.23 5.79 -7.26
N GLU A 804 20.27 6.56 -7.60
CA GLU A 804 20.67 6.76 -8.99
C GLU A 804 21.37 5.50 -9.53
N VAL A 805 21.15 5.23 -10.81
CA VAL A 805 21.77 4.11 -11.52
C VAL A 805 23.20 4.48 -11.91
N ILE A 806 24.17 3.93 -11.20
CA ILE A 806 25.60 4.18 -11.40
C ILE A 806 26.11 3.40 -12.63
N HIS A 807 25.71 2.14 -12.73
CA HIS A 807 26.19 1.22 -13.76
C HIS A 807 25.09 0.28 -14.25
N SER A 808 25.12 -0.03 -15.54
CA SER A 808 24.29 -1.06 -16.16
C SER A 808 25.17 -2.08 -16.89
N HIS A 809 25.02 -3.35 -16.54
CA HIS A 809 25.64 -4.46 -17.26
C HIS A 809 24.58 -5.23 -18.03
N GLN A 810 24.59 -5.15 -19.36
CA GLN A 810 23.61 -5.83 -20.20
C GLN A 810 24.06 -7.26 -20.54
N LEU A 811 23.14 -8.20 -20.35
CA LEU A 811 23.31 -9.63 -20.62
C LEU A 811 23.23 -9.94 -22.13
N MET A 812 23.50 -11.20 -22.50
CA MET A 812 23.44 -11.62 -23.90
C MET A 812 22.00 -11.61 -24.45
N GLN A 813 21.86 -11.59 -25.78
CA GLN A 813 20.57 -11.76 -26.43
C GLN A 813 19.99 -13.15 -26.09
N GLN A 814 18.69 -13.22 -25.77
CA GLN A 814 18.01 -14.44 -25.28
C GLN A 814 18.50 -14.96 -23.91
N GLU A 815 19.32 -14.19 -23.19
CA GLU A 815 19.74 -14.54 -21.84
C GLU A 815 18.88 -13.83 -20.80
N CYS A 816 18.25 -14.61 -19.93
CA CYS A 816 17.40 -14.12 -18.86
C CYS A 816 18.12 -14.19 -17.52
N GLY A 817 18.21 -13.07 -16.80
CA GLY A 817 18.66 -13.04 -15.41
C GLY A 817 17.55 -13.51 -14.46
N GLN A 818 17.81 -14.57 -13.69
CA GLN A 818 16.77 -15.24 -12.87
C GLN A 818 17.02 -15.11 -11.37
N SER A 819 18.28 -15.09 -10.94
CA SER A 819 18.68 -15.05 -9.53
C SER A 819 19.85 -14.10 -9.31
N LEU A 820 19.86 -13.44 -8.16
CA LEU A 820 20.88 -12.49 -7.75
C LEU A 820 21.24 -12.73 -6.27
N LEU A 821 22.52 -12.70 -5.95
CA LEU A 821 23.03 -12.80 -4.59
C LEU A 821 24.22 -11.85 -4.41
N SER A 822 24.29 -11.19 -3.25
CA SER A 822 25.50 -10.48 -2.80
C SER A 822 26.10 -11.25 -1.63
N CYS A 823 27.33 -11.74 -1.76
CA CYS A 823 28.00 -12.47 -0.68
C CYS A 823 29.53 -12.50 -0.83
N LYS A 824 30.20 -13.04 0.20
CA LYS A 824 31.62 -13.41 0.18
C LYS A 824 31.74 -14.92 0.02
N LEU A 825 32.76 -15.36 -0.71
CA LEU A 825 32.98 -16.77 -1.03
C LEU A 825 34.36 -17.24 -0.59
N GLY A 826 34.42 -18.46 -0.05
CA GLY A 826 35.63 -19.07 0.47
C GLY A 826 36.31 -18.22 1.55
N GLU A 827 37.62 -18.10 1.45
CA GLU A 827 38.45 -17.22 2.29
C GLU A 827 38.70 -15.85 1.63
N ASP A 828 38.03 -15.54 0.51
CA ASP A 828 38.21 -14.27 -0.19
C ASP A 828 37.44 -13.16 0.54
N PRO A 829 38.11 -12.09 1.03
CA PRO A 829 37.44 -11.00 1.73
C PRO A 829 36.57 -10.14 0.83
N ASN A 830 36.69 -10.29 -0.49
CA ASN A 830 35.98 -9.46 -1.45
C ASN A 830 34.49 -9.83 -1.53
N PRO A 831 33.59 -8.83 -1.45
CA PRO A 831 32.18 -9.06 -1.74
C PRO A 831 31.96 -9.14 -3.25
N TYR A 832 31.08 -10.05 -3.67
CA TYR A 832 30.75 -10.32 -5.06
C TYR A 832 29.24 -10.24 -5.29
N TYR A 833 28.85 -9.73 -6.47
CA TYR A 833 27.50 -9.90 -7.01
C TYR A 833 27.49 -11.13 -7.91
N ILE A 834 26.63 -12.09 -7.62
CA ILE A 834 26.53 -13.36 -8.34
C ILE A 834 25.17 -13.40 -9.04
N VAL A 835 25.18 -13.59 -10.35
CA VAL A 835 23.98 -13.63 -11.19
C VAL A 835 23.83 -15.02 -11.79
N GLY A 836 22.66 -15.63 -11.60
CA GLY A 836 22.26 -16.86 -12.28
C GLY A 836 21.39 -16.54 -13.48
N THR A 837 21.77 -17.07 -14.65
CA THR A 837 21.10 -16.82 -15.93
C THR A 837 20.58 -18.10 -16.58
N ALA A 838 19.69 -17.93 -17.57
CA ALA A 838 19.19 -18.98 -18.43
C ALA A 838 19.14 -18.49 -19.88
N MET A 839 19.50 -19.33 -20.85
CA MET A 839 19.29 -19.05 -22.27
C MET A 839 17.91 -19.55 -22.67
N VAL A 840 17.01 -18.63 -23.04
CA VAL A 840 15.62 -18.92 -23.33
C VAL A 840 15.36 -18.84 -24.83
N ASN A 841 15.09 -19.99 -25.43
CA ASN A 841 14.67 -20.10 -26.83
C ASN A 841 13.15 -20.32 -26.88
N PRO A 842 12.39 -19.55 -27.68
CA PRO A 842 10.93 -19.72 -27.79
C PRO A 842 10.48 -21.11 -28.26
N GLU A 843 11.34 -21.85 -28.97
CA GLU A 843 11.06 -23.21 -29.44
C GLU A 843 11.24 -24.29 -28.35
N GLU A 844 11.85 -23.95 -27.22
CA GLU A 844 12.16 -24.89 -26.14
C GLU A 844 11.18 -24.77 -24.98
N PHE A 845 10.66 -25.92 -24.52
CA PHE A 845 9.78 -25.97 -23.34
C PHE A 845 10.49 -25.69 -22.02
N GLU A 846 11.80 -25.91 -21.96
CA GLU A 846 12.63 -25.69 -20.76
C GLU A 846 14.04 -25.26 -21.19
N PRO A 847 14.66 -24.26 -20.53
CA PRO A 847 16.03 -23.85 -20.80
C PRO A 847 17.01 -25.00 -20.57
N LYS A 848 17.83 -25.32 -21.57
CA LYS A 848 18.85 -26.39 -21.49
C LYS A 848 20.25 -25.88 -21.12
N SER A 849 20.45 -24.57 -21.21
CA SER A 849 21.73 -23.90 -20.95
C SER A 849 21.52 -22.62 -20.17
N GLY A 850 22.50 -22.26 -19.34
CA GLY A 850 22.55 -21.03 -18.58
C GLY A 850 23.95 -20.80 -18.03
N ARG A 851 24.12 -19.73 -17.26
CA ARG A 851 25.43 -19.35 -16.69
C ARG A 851 25.31 -18.85 -15.26
N ILE A 852 26.41 -18.94 -14.53
CA ILE A 852 26.62 -18.26 -13.26
C ILE A 852 27.74 -17.24 -13.49
N LEU A 853 27.40 -15.96 -13.37
CA LEU A 853 28.32 -14.84 -13.56
C LEU A 853 28.67 -14.26 -12.20
N ILE A 854 29.97 -14.07 -11.94
CA ILE A 854 30.46 -13.48 -10.70
C ILE A 854 31.11 -12.14 -11.02
N PHE A 855 30.55 -11.08 -10.44
CA PHE A 855 30.97 -9.72 -10.63
C PHE A 855 31.53 -9.13 -9.34
N GLN A 856 32.50 -8.23 -9.51
CA GLN A 856 33.03 -7.41 -8.44
C GLN A 856 32.82 -5.94 -8.77
N TRP A 857 32.23 -5.21 -7.83
CA TRP A 857 32.07 -3.76 -7.93
C TRP A 857 33.32 -3.05 -7.42
N ARG A 858 34.07 -2.41 -8.32
CA ARG A 858 35.28 -1.61 -7.99
C ARG A 858 35.42 -0.45 -8.97
N ASP A 859 35.94 0.67 -8.49
CA ASP A 859 36.22 1.86 -9.31
C ASP A 859 35.00 2.36 -10.12
N ASN A 860 33.81 2.31 -9.50
CA ASN A 860 32.52 2.63 -10.12
C ASN A 860 32.22 1.83 -11.40
N LYS A 861 32.78 0.62 -11.53
CA LYS A 861 32.54 -0.28 -12.65
C LYS A 861 32.32 -1.71 -12.17
N LEU A 862 31.45 -2.42 -12.88
CA LEU A 862 31.25 -3.84 -12.67
C LEU A 862 32.31 -4.63 -13.46
N ASN A 863 33.16 -5.36 -12.75
CA ASN A 863 34.17 -6.23 -13.35
C ASN A 863 33.75 -7.69 -13.24
N GLN A 864 33.67 -8.40 -14.37
CA GLN A 864 33.40 -9.84 -14.39
C GLN A 864 34.66 -10.59 -13.96
N ILE A 865 34.58 -11.33 -12.86
CA ILE A 865 35.70 -12.08 -12.26
C ILE A 865 35.70 -13.52 -12.73
N ALA A 866 34.54 -14.17 -12.74
CA ALA A 866 34.39 -15.56 -13.11
C ALA A 866 33.07 -15.81 -13.83
N GLU A 867 33.05 -16.87 -14.63
CA GLU A 867 31.90 -17.35 -15.37
C GLU A 867 31.87 -18.87 -15.31
N LYS A 868 30.69 -19.45 -15.05
CA LYS A 868 30.49 -20.90 -15.04
C LYS A 868 29.28 -21.27 -15.88
N GLU A 869 29.50 -22.08 -16.91
CA GLU A 869 28.41 -22.65 -17.70
C GLU A 869 27.67 -23.75 -16.93
N ILE A 870 26.34 -23.73 -17.05
CA ILE A 870 25.45 -24.71 -16.45
C ILE A 870 24.45 -25.24 -17.48
N LYS A 871 23.99 -26.48 -17.26
CA LYS A 871 23.02 -27.17 -18.13
C LYS A 871 21.61 -26.98 -17.59
N GLY A 872 21.07 -25.78 -17.74
CA GLY A 872 19.72 -25.43 -17.30
C GLY A 872 19.60 -23.97 -16.88
N CYS A 873 18.46 -23.63 -16.32
CA CYS A 873 18.17 -22.34 -15.70
C CYS A 873 18.62 -22.32 -14.24
N CYS A 874 19.33 -21.27 -13.81
CA CYS A 874 19.64 -21.05 -12.39
C CYS A 874 18.51 -20.30 -11.67
N PHE A 875 17.58 -21.04 -11.06
CA PHE A 875 16.39 -20.46 -10.42
C PHE A 875 16.68 -19.73 -9.10
N SER A 876 17.56 -20.27 -8.25
CA SER A 876 17.89 -19.71 -6.94
C SER A 876 19.39 -19.82 -6.63
N LEU A 877 19.91 -18.79 -5.94
CA LEU A 877 21.27 -18.70 -5.42
C LEU A 877 21.21 -18.43 -3.91
N GLN A 878 22.04 -19.13 -3.14
CA GLN A 878 22.18 -18.90 -1.70
C GLN A 878 23.64 -19.02 -1.26
N GLN A 879 24.03 -18.21 -0.28
CA GLN A 879 25.29 -18.41 0.43
C GLN A 879 25.10 -19.55 1.43
N PHE A 880 26.06 -20.48 1.46
CA PHE A 880 26.00 -21.64 2.34
C PHE A 880 27.40 -21.96 2.86
N ASN A 881 27.70 -21.67 4.14
CA ASN A 881 29.00 -21.96 4.77
C ASN A 881 30.21 -21.54 3.90
N ASN A 882 30.25 -20.28 3.45
CA ASN A 882 31.25 -19.71 2.51
C ASN A 882 31.30 -20.36 1.11
N LYS A 883 30.38 -21.27 0.80
CA LYS A 883 30.19 -21.89 -0.52
C LYS A 883 28.96 -21.28 -1.21
N LEU A 884 28.83 -21.57 -2.50
CA LEU A 884 27.69 -21.13 -3.30
C LEU A 884 26.74 -22.30 -3.53
N LEU A 885 25.51 -22.20 -3.03
CA LEU A 885 24.44 -23.16 -3.31
C LEU A 885 23.58 -22.64 -4.46
N THR A 886 23.35 -23.47 -5.47
CA THR A 886 22.54 -23.11 -6.64
C THR A 886 21.49 -24.16 -6.95
N SER A 887 20.28 -23.75 -7.32
CA SER A 887 19.30 -24.64 -7.95
C SER A 887 19.30 -24.45 -9.47
N ILE A 888 19.41 -25.58 -10.19
CA ILE A 888 19.51 -25.64 -11.65
C ILE A 888 18.54 -26.71 -12.16
N ASN A 889 17.40 -26.29 -12.74
CA ASN A 889 16.28 -27.15 -13.13
C ASN A 889 15.93 -28.16 -12.03
N SER A 890 16.06 -29.46 -12.28
CA SER A 890 15.79 -30.55 -11.31
C SER A 890 16.90 -30.77 -10.28
N THR A 891 18.00 -30.00 -10.33
CA THR A 891 19.20 -30.27 -9.54
C THR A 891 19.52 -29.17 -8.53
N VAL A 892 19.95 -29.56 -7.33
CA VAL A 892 20.53 -28.64 -6.33
C VAL A 892 22.01 -28.95 -6.23
N ARG A 893 22.87 -27.94 -6.40
CA ARG A 893 24.33 -28.10 -6.49
C ARG A 893 25.05 -27.17 -5.53
N LEU A 894 26.11 -27.69 -4.89
CA LEU A 894 27.02 -26.92 -4.06
C LEU A 894 28.33 -26.69 -4.81
N TRP A 895 28.79 -25.44 -4.81
CA TRP A 895 30.02 -25.03 -5.46
C TRP A 895 31.00 -24.47 -4.44
N GLU A 896 32.23 -24.96 -4.51
CA GLU A 896 33.37 -24.43 -3.77
C GLU A 896 34.04 -23.32 -4.59
N TRP A 897 34.41 -22.24 -3.90
CA TRP A 897 35.19 -21.13 -4.48
C TRP A 897 36.67 -21.38 -4.30
N THR A 898 37.39 -21.56 -5.40
CA THR A 898 38.82 -21.87 -5.36
C THR A 898 39.69 -20.61 -5.22
N PRO A 899 40.94 -20.74 -4.75
CA PRO A 899 41.90 -19.62 -4.72
C PRO A 899 42.17 -19.01 -6.11
N ASP A 900 42.01 -19.81 -7.17
CA ASP A 900 42.12 -19.39 -8.57
C ASP A 900 40.90 -18.60 -9.07
N LYS A 901 39.93 -18.33 -8.18
CA LYS A 901 38.67 -17.62 -8.47
C LYS A 901 37.78 -18.34 -9.47
N GLU A 902 37.62 -19.65 -9.30
CA GLU A 902 36.71 -20.46 -10.10
C GLU A 902 35.71 -21.22 -9.22
N LEU A 903 34.54 -21.54 -9.80
CA LEU A 903 33.54 -22.40 -9.17
C LEU A 903 33.80 -23.87 -9.51
N ARG A 904 34.12 -24.65 -8.48
CA ARG A 904 34.28 -26.10 -8.55
C ARG A 904 33.05 -26.80 -7.96
N LEU A 905 32.49 -27.75 -8.71
CA LEU A 905 31.36 -28.55 -8.22
C LEU A 905 31.83 -29.49 -7.12
N GLU A 906 31.14 -29.47 -5.98
CA GLU A 906 31.42 -30.35 -4.87
C GLU A 906 30.42 -31.49 -4.79
N CYS A 907 29.12 -31.18 -4.69
CA CYS A 907 28.06 -32.18 -4.60
C CYS A 907 26.78 -31.76 -5.34
N SER A 908 25.89 -32.72 -5.57
CA SER A 908 24.64 -32.51 -6.30
C SER A 908 23.54 -33.43 -5.81
N PHE A 909 22.31 -32.93 -5.82
CA PHE A 909 21.08 -33.64 -5.48
C PHE A 909 20.08 -33.55 -6.64
N PHE A 910 19.36 -34.63 -6.95
CA PHE A 910 18.58 -34.80 -8.18
C PHE A 910 17.10 -35.17 -7.99
N ASN A 911 16.62 -35.34 -6.75
CA ASN A 911 15.28 -35.91 -6.49
C ASN A 911 14.13 -34.86 -6.53
N ASN A 912 14.27 -33.85 -7.40
CA ASN A 912 13.31 -32.77 -7.59
C ASN A 912 12.79 -32.80 -9.04
N MET A 913 11.57 -32.31 -9.26
CA MET A 913 11.07 -32.05 -10.62
C MET A 913 11.73 -30.77 -11.15
N ILE A 914 11.51 -29.65 -10.45
CA ILE A 914 12.14 -28.37 -10.72
C ILE A 914 12.34 -27.66 -9.38
N ALA A 915 13.59 -27.50 -8.96
CA ALA A 915 13.96 -26.80 -7.72
C ALA A 915 13.96 -25.29 -7.94
N LEU A 916 12.82 -24.64 -7.71
CA LEU A 916 12.64 -23.21 -7.92
C LEU A 916 13.28 -22.37 -6.82
N LEU A 917 13.16 -22.82 -5.57
CA LEU A 917 13.46 -22.02 -4.39
C LEU A 917 14.40 -22.76 -3.46
N THR A 918 15.33 -22.02 -2.86
CA THR A 918 16.22 -22.54 -1.82
C THR A 918 16.38 -21.56 -0.67
N ARG A 919 16.42 -22.08 0.56
CA ARG A 919 16.73 -21.36 1.79
C ARG A 919 17.70 -22.17 2.65
N THR A 920 18.53 -21.47 3.41
CA THR A 920 19.62 -22.08 4.19
C THR A 920 19.54 -21.64 5.65
N ARG A 921 19.83 -22.58 6.57
CA ARG A 921 19.96 -22.30 8.00
C ARG A 921 20.95 -23.29 8.61
N GLY A 922 22.11 -22.79 9.03
CA GLY A 922 23.22 -23.66 9.44
C GLY A 922 23.56 -24.66 8.34
N ASP A 923 23.53 -25.96 8.65
CA ASP A 923 23.81 -27.04 7.69
C ASP A 923 22.56 -27.55 6.95
N PHE A 924 21.38 -27.00 7.23
CA PHE A 924 20.13 -27.36 6.59
C PHE A 924 19.84 -26.50 5.36
N ILE A 925 19.28 -27.15 4.35
CA ILE A 925 18.87 -26.54 3.09
C ILE A 925 17.42 -26.94 2.84
N LEU A 926 16.53 -25.97 2.82
CA LEU A 926 15.14 -26.15 2.43
C LEU A 926 15.01 -25.91 0.93
N VAL A 927 14.44 -26.87 0.21
CA VAL A 927 14.22 -26.81 -1.24
C VAL A 927 12.73 -26.79 -1.52
N GLY A 928 12.27 -25.80 -2.28
CA GLY A 928 10.90 -25.69 -2.77
C GLY A 928 10.85 -26.12 -4.23
N ASP A 929 10.07 -27.16 -4.50
CA ASP A 929 9.85 -27.72 -5.82
C ASP A 929 8.62 -27.08 -6.50
N LEU A 930 8.59 -27.04 -7.84
CA LEU A 930 7.44 -26.53 -8.58
C LEU A 930 6.13 -27.28 -8.26
N ILE A 931 6.18 -28.60 -7.99
CA ILE A 931 4.98 -29.43 -7.74
C ILE A 931 5.12 -30.28 -6.47
N ARG A 932 6.34 -30.68 -6.09
CA ARG A 932 6.59 -31.63 -4.99
C ARG A 932 6.82 -30.94 -3.64
N SER A 933 6.12 -29.84 -3.37
CA SER A 933 6.17 -29.12 -2.09
C SER A 933 7.62 -28.85 -1.61
N MET A 934 7.92 -29.12 -0.35
CA MET A 934 9.20 -28.85 0.30
C MET A 934 10.01 -30.13 0.56
N THR A 935 11.33 -30.05 0.39
CA THR A 935 12.31 -31.09 0.76
C THR A 935 13.40 -30.47 1.62
N LEU A 936 13.72 -31.11 2.75
CA LEU A 936 14.79 -30.69 3.66
C LEU A 936 16.05 -31.55 3.41
N LEU A 937 17.13 -30.90 3.03
CA LEU A 937 18.45 -31.51 2.88
C LEU A 937 19.36 -31.08 4.04
N GLN A 938 20.28 -31.96 4.42
CA GLN A 938 21.39 -31.63 5.30
C GLN A 938 22.70 -31.88 4.56
N TYR A 939 23.63 -30.93 4.65
CA TYR A 939 24.96 -31.11 4.12
C TYR A 939 25.86 -31.81 5.15
N LYS A 940 26.42 -32.96 4.79
CA LYS A 940 27.39 -33.67 5.61
C LYS A 940 28.80 -33.23 5.23
N THR A 941 29.35 -32.30 5.99
CA THR A 941 30.72 -31.76 5.80
C THR A 941 31.79 -32.84 5.69
N MET A 942 31.70 -33.91 6.50
CA MET A 942 32.66 -35.02 6.50
C MET A 942 32.58 -35.89 5.23
N GLU A 943 31.39 -36.02 4.64
CA GLU A 943 31.17 -36.85 3.44
C GLU A 943 31.24 -36.04 2.15
N GLY A 944 31.11 -34.71 2.24
CA GLY A 944 31.00 -33.83 1.08
C GLY A 944 29.75 -34.12 0.25
N SER A 945 28.64 -34.52 0.88
CA SER A 945 27.41 -34.98 0.23
C SER A 945 26.15 -34.33 0.84
N PHE A 946 25.05 -34.39 0.10
CA PHE A 946 23.73 -34.03 0.61
C PHE A 946 22.98 -35.28 1.06
N GLU A 947 22.42 -35.23 2.27
CA GLU A 947 21.48 -36.22 2.78
C GLU A 947 20.06 -35.63 2.76
N GLU A 948 19.09 -36.36 2.22
CA GLU A 948 17.68 -36.01 2.31
C GLU A 948 17.16 -36.42 3.69
N ILE A 949 16.80 -35.44 4.51
CA ILE A 949 16.39 -35.69 5.89
C ILE A 949 14.89 -35.93 5.98
N SER A 950 14.10 -35.06 5.34
CA SER A 950 12.65 -35.17 5.36
C SER A 950 12.02 -34.49 4.14
N ARG A 951 10.80 -34.90 3.79
CA ARG A 951 10.04 -34.38 2.65
C ARG A 951 8.56 -34.28 2.98
N ASP A 952 7.90 -33.27 2.42
CA ASP A 952 6.46 -33.23 2.31
C ASP A 952 6.02 -33.93 1.01
N HIS A 953 5.21 -34.98 1.15
CA HIS A 953 4.74 -35.77 0.01
C HIS A 953 3.46 -35.21 -0.64
N LEU A 954 2.87 -34.16 -0.07
CA LEU A 954 1.73 -33.50 -0.66
C LEU A 954 2.15 -32.68 -1.89
N PRO A 955 1.37 -32.71 -2.98
CA PRO A 955 1.70 -31.95 -4.18
C PRO A 955 1.17 -30.52 -4.06
N ASN A 956 2.03 -29.64 -3.54
CA ASN A 956 1.78 -28.20 -3.45
C ASN A 956 2.66 -27.47 -4.46
N TRP A 957 2.06 -26.50 -5.18
CA TRP A 957 2.76 -25.73 -6.21
C TRP A 957 3.41 -24.49 -5.59
N MET A 958 4.69 -24.60 -5.26
CA MET A 958 5.37 -23.63 -4.40
C MET A 958 5.62 -22.30 -5.10
N THR A 959 5.32 -21.20 -4.41
CA THR A 959 5.61 -19.83 -4.86
C THR A 959 6.67 -19.16 -4.00
N ALA A 960 6.68 -19.44 -2.69
CA ALA A 960 7.69 -18.96 -1.75
C ALA A 960 7.90 -19.98 -0.61
N ILE A 961 9.11 -20.01 -0.04
CA ILE A 961 9.47 -20.84 1.12
C ILE A 961 10.32 -20.03 2.11
N GLU A 962 10.26 -20.36 3.39
CA GLU A 962 11.14 -19.81 4.41
C GLU A 962 11.37 -20.77 5.57
N VAL A 963 12.53 -20.65 6.22
CA VAL A 963 12.84 -21.43 7.42
C VAL A 963 12.50 -20.58 8.65
N LEU A 964 11.53 -21.02 9.46
CA LEU A 964 11.18 -20.32 10.71
C LEU A 964 12.17 -20.70 11.81
N ASP A 965 12.31 -22.01 12.02
CA ASP A 965 13.17 -22.65 13.02
C ASP A 965 13.91 -23.85 12.44
N ASP A 966 14.74 -24.52 13.26
CA ASP A 966 15.48 -25.72 12.86
C ASP A 966 14.55 -26.90 12.48
N ASP A 967 13.33 -26.93 13.02
CA ASP A 967 12.34 -28.00 12.79
C ASP A 967 11.05 -27.50 12.12
N THR A 968 10.89 -26.19 11.90
CA THR A 968 9.64 -25.58 11.42
C THR A 968 9.87 -24.80 10.13
N PHE A 969 9.12 -25.13 9.08
CA PHE A 969 9.29 -24.60 7.72
C PHE A 969 7.98 -24.00 7.22
N LEU A 970 8.06 -22.82 6.59
CA LEU A 970 6.95 -22.08 6.04
C LEU A 970 6.91 -22.23 4.51
N GLY A 971 5.74 -22.52 3.96
CA GLY A 971 5.51 -22.64 2.52
C GLY A 971 4.29 -21.82 2.08
N ALA A 972 4.37 -21.24 0.89
CA ALA A 972 3.24 -20.63 0.19
C ALA A 972 3.02 -21.32 -1.17
N GLU A 973 1.76 -21.46 -1.57
CA GLU A 973 1.37 -22.10 -2.83
C GLU A 973 0.52 -21.21 -3.75
N ASN A 974 0.42 -21.61 -5.03
CA ASN A 974 -0.30 -20.88 -6.08
C ASN A 974 -1.80 -20.66 -5.80
N ALA A 975 -2.42 -21.50 -4.97
CA ALA A 975 -3.82 -21.36 -4.55
C ALA A 975 -4.02 -20.30 -3.45
N SER A 976 -3.03 -19.43 -3.23
CA SER A 976 -3.06 -18.33 -2.24
C SER A 976 -3.20 -18.83 -0.79
N ASN A 977 -2.59 -19.98 -0.51
CA ASN A 977 -2.53 -20.56 0.84
C ASN A 977 -1.10 -20.49 1.39
N ILE A 978 -1.01 -20.41 2.72
CA ILE A 978 0.20 -20.63 3.49
C ILE A 978 0.02 -21.91 4.31
N PHE A 979 1.10 -22.68 4.43
CA PHE A 979 1.15 -23.82 5.32
C PHE A 979 2.50 -23.91 6.03
N VAL A 980 2.52 -24.60 7.17
CA VAL A 980 3.69 -24.81 8.01
C VAL A 980 3.91 -26.30 8.17
N CYS A 981 5.11 -26.74 7.80
CA CYS A 981 5.57 -28.11 7.98
C CYS A 981 6.50 -28.21 9.18
N VAL A 982 6.35 -29.28 9.95
CA VAL A 982 7.27 -29.63 11.04
C VAL A 982 7.90 -30.98 10.80
N ARG A 983 9.18 -31.08 11.10
CA ARG A 983 9.91 -32.35 11.14
C ARG A 983 9.79 -32.98 12.52
N ASP A 984 9.39 -34.25 12.58
CA ASP A 984 9.41 -35.02 13.83
C ASP A 984 10.73 -35.77 14.02
N SER A 985 11.71 -35.08 14.59
CA SER A 985 13.02 -35.67 14.93
C SER A 985 12.91 -36.75 16.04
N ALA A 986 11.84 -36.75 16.82
CA ALA A 986 11.63 -37.65 17.96
C ALA A 986 10.86 -38.93 17.58
N ALA A 987 10.38 -39.02 16.34
CA ALA A 987 9.64 -40.18 15.85
C ALA A 987 10.43 -41.50 16.02
N SER A 988 9.69 -42.58 16.22
CA SER A 988 10.26 -43.89 16.59
C SER A 988 10.78 -44.67 15.39
N THR A 989 10.26 -44.40 14.19
CA THR A 989 10.64 -45.05 12.94
C THR A 989 11.36 -44.09 12.00
N ASP A 990 12.27 -44.60 11.18
CA ASP A 990 12.97 -43.77 10.18
C ASP A 990 12.02 -43.25 9.09
N GLU A 991 10.96 -43.98 8.76
CA GLU A 991 9.93 -43.53 7.80
C GLU A 991 9.18 -42.30 8.31
N GLU A 992 8.76 -42.28 9.59
CA GLU A 992 8.10 -41.13 10.20
C GLU A 992 9.03 -39.91 10.30
N ARG A 993 10.33 -40.12 10.54
CA ARG A 993 11.34 -39.05 10.55
C ARG A 993 11.55 -38.42 9.18
N GLN A 994 11.42 -39.22 8.12
CA GLN A 994 11.53 -38.76 6.73
C GLN A 994 10.30 -38.00 6.26
N GLN A 995 9.18 -38.08 6.97
CA GLN A 995 7.96 -37.38 6.61
C GLN A 995 7.86 -36.02 7.32
N MET A 996 7.71 -34.95 6.55
CA MET A 996 7.28 -33.66 7.09
C MET A 996 5.76 -33.65 7.24
N THR A 997 5.28 -33.13 8.36
CA THR A 997 3.84 -33.04 8.64
C THR A 997 3.37 -31.59 8.54
N GLU A 998 2.29 -31.35 7.77
CA GLU A 998 1.61 -30.05 7.74
C GLU A 998 0.86 -29.85 9.07
N VAL A 999 1.33 -28.94 9.91
CA VAL A 999 0.75 -28.63 11.24
C VAL A 999 0.02 -27.29 11.28
N GLY A 1000 0.27 -26.42 10.30
CA GLY A 1000 -0.38 -25.12 10.17
C GLY A 1000 -0.85 -24.91 8.74
N ARG A 1001 -2.04 -24.33 8.58
CA ARG A 1001 -2.64 -24.04 7.27
C ARG A 1001 -3.62 -22.87 7.36
N ILE A 1002 -3.52 -21.93 6.43
CA ILE A 1002 -4.39 -20.75 6.34
C ILE A 1002 -4.48 -20.25 4.89
N HIS A 1003 -5.64 -19.75 4.50
CA HIS A 1003 -5.82 -19.05 3.23
C HIS A 1003 -5.62 -17.54 3.38
N ILE A 1004 -4.74 -16.96 2.57
CA ILE A 1004 -4.43 -15.53 2.59
C ILE A 1004 -5.37 -14.76 1.67
N GLY A 1005 -5.64 -15.33 0.49
CA GLY A 1005 -6.38 -14.66 -0.58
C GLY A 1005 -5.51 -14.02 -1.66
N ASP A 1006 -4.20 -13.94 -1.44
CA ASP A 1006 -3.25 -13.41 -2.42
C ASP A 1006 -2.03 -14.33 -2.56
N ILE A 1007 -1.36 -14.26 -3.71
CA ILE A 1007 -0.18 -15.06 -4.03
C ILE A 1007 1.06 -14.36 -3.48
N ILE A 1008 1.84 -15.11 -2.70
CA ILE A 1008 3.08 -14.64 -2.09
C ILE A 1008 4.26 -14.98 -3.00
N ASN A 1009 5.06 -13.97 -3.35
CA ASN A 1009 6.26 -14.12 -4.18
C ASN A 1009 7.54 -14.26 -3.36
N VAL A 1010 7.61 -13.65 -2.18
CA VAL A 1010 8.85 -13.56 -1.40
C VAL A 1010 8.58 -13.55 0.10
N PHE A 1011 9.38 -14.33 0.83
CA PHE A 1011 9.54 -14.25 2.28
C PHE A 1011 10.93 -13.70 2.61
N ARG A 1012 11.01 -12.86 3.65
CA ARG A 1012 12.27 -12.36 4.24
C ARG A 1012 12.17 -12.23 5.75
N HIS A 1013 13.21 -12.66 6.44
CA HIS A 1013 13.40 -12.34 7.86
C HIS A 1013 13.64 -10.84 8.05
N GLY A 1014 13.03 -10.26 9.08
CA GLY A 1014 13.16 -8.85 9.44
C GLY A 1014 11.87 -8.25 9.98
N SER A 1015 11.95 -7.03 10.52
CA SER A 1015 10.81 -6.24 10.96
C SER A 1015 10.99 -4.78 10.52
N LEU A 1016 9.89 -4.08 10.29
CA LEU A 1016 9.86 -2.63 10.01
C LEU A 1016 9.88 -1.79 11.29
N VAL A 1017 9.66 -2.42 12.44
CA VAL A 1017 9.59 -1.76 13.74
C VAL A 1017 10.96 -1.81 14.41
N MET A 1018 11.27 -0.76 15.16
CA MET A 1018 12.48 -0.68 15.97
C MET A 1018 12.49 -1.80 17.02
N GLN A 1019 13.44 -2.73 16.92
CA GLN A 1019 13.56 -3.87 17.83
C GLN A 1019 14.19 -3.46 19.17
N ASN A 1020 13.42 -2.80 20.03
CA ASN A 1020 13.81 -2.63 21.43
C ASN A 1020 13.46 -3.91 22.21
N LEU A 1021 14.40 -4.86 22.24
CA LEU A 1021 14.32 -6.21 22.87
C LEU A 1021 13.98 -6.22 24.39
N GLY A 1022 13.60 -5.11 25.00
CA GLY A 1022 13.31 -4.98 26.44
C GLY A 1022 11.90 -4.51 26.81
N ASP A 1023 11.10 -3.97 25.87
CA ASP A 1023 9.85 -3.27 26.19
C ASP A 1023 8.56 -3.99 25.72
N SER A 1024 8.64 -5.10 24.98
CA SER A 1024 7.44 -5.82 24.53
C SER A 1024 6.87 -6.69 25.65
N SER A 1025 5.66 -6.37 26.11
CA SER A 1025 4.87 -7.18 27.05
C SER A 1025 4.41 -8.52 26.45
N THR A 1026 4.33 -8.62 25.12
CA THR A 1026 3.74 -9.76 24.39
C THR A 1026 4.80 -10.77 23.96
N PRO A 1027 4.63 -12.07 24.32
CA PRO A 1027 5.62 -13.09 24.01
C PRO A 1027 5.44 -13.57 22.57
N HIS A 1028 6.35 -13.17 21.68
CA HIS A 1028 6.40 -13.64 20.29
C HIS A 1028 7.86 -13.88 19.89
N THR A 1029 8.08 -14.79 18.94
CA THR A 1029 9.43 -15.15 18.45
C THR A 1029 9.47 -15.17 16.93
N GLY A 1030 10.58 -14.65 16.38
CA GLY A 1030 10.77 -14.55 14.94
C GLY A 1030 9.94 -13.44 14.30
N SER A 1031 10.33 -13.04 13.10
CA SER A 1031 9.62 -12.01 12.32
C SER A 1031 9.92 -12.24 10.85
N VAL A 1032 8.94 -12.74 10.10
CA VAL A 1032 9.05 -13.00 8.66
C VAL A 1032 8.06 -12.13 7.92
N LEU A 1033 8.58 -11.20 7.13
CA LEU A 1033 7.79 -10.39 6.22
C LEU A 1033 7.54 -11.17 4.92
N TYR A 1034 6.38 -10.93 4.30
CA TYR A 1034 6.08 -11.43 2.97
C TYR A 1034 5.50 -10.33 2.06
N GLY A 1035 5.79 -10.43 0.77
CA GLY A 1035 5.28 -9.54 -0.26
C GLY A 1035 4.43 -10.30 -1.29
N THR A 1036 3.32 -9.70 -1.70
CA THR A 1036 2.32 -10.34 -2.57
C THR A 1036 2.21 -9.73 -3.97
N ILE A 1037 1.43 -10.37 -4.86
CA ILE A 1037 1.13 -9.86 -6.20
C ILE A 1037 0.26 -8.61 -6.17
N LEU A 1038 -0.69 -8.48 -5.24
CA LEU A 1038 -1.51 -7.27 -5.13
C LEU A 1038 -0.82 -6.13 -4.38
N GLY A 1039 0.45 -6.31 -3.99
CA GLY A 1039 1.24 -5.28 -3.31
C GLY A 1039 1.03 -5.22 -1.79
N ALA A 1040 0.36 -6.23 -1.21
CA ALA A 1040 0.24 -6.33 0.24
C ALA A 1040 1.59 -6.77 0.85
N ILE A 1041 1.86 -6.26 2.04
CA ILE A 1041 2.97 -6.69 2.88
C ILE A 1041 2.36 -7.26 4.15
N GLY A 1042 2.72 -8.49 4.50
CA GLY A 1042 2.30 -9.06 5.77
C GLY A 1042 3.46 -9.61 6.58
N LEU A 1043 3.13 -10.00 7.80
CA LEU A 1043 4.06 -10.48 8.81
C LEU A 1043 3.57 -11.82 9.37
N VAL A 1044 4.49 -12.76 9.52
CA VAL A 1044 4.31 -14.01 10.24
C VAL A 1044 5.25 -14.04 11.44
N THR A 1045 4.71 -14.27 12.63
CA THR A 1045 5.47 -14.47 13.87
C THR A 1045 5.00 -15.73 14.60
N GLN A 1046 5.86 -16.35 15.40
CA GLN A 1046 5.49 -17.51 16.20
C GLN A 1046 5.00 -17.09 17.58
N LEU A 1047 4.05 -17.87 18.11
CA LEU A 1047 3.43 -17.65 19.42
C LEU A 1047 3.68 -18.84 20.36
N PRO A 1048 3.79 -18.60 21.68
CA PRO A 1048 3.67 -19.65 22.68
C PRO A 1048 2.27 -20.28 22.69
N THR A 1049 2.17 -21.57 23.03
CA THR A 1049 0.91 -22.32 23.04
C THR A 1049 -0.18 -21.68 23.90
N ASP A 1050 0.15 -21.25 25.13
CA ASP A 1050 -0.83 -20.64 26.04
C ASP A 1050 -1.45 -19.35 25.45
N PHE A 1051 -0.62 -18.56 24.75
CA PHE A 1051 -1.06 -17.31 24.14
C PHE A 1051 -1.83 -17.56 22.83
N PHE A 1052 -1.44 -18.57 22.06
CA PHE A 1052 -2.17 -19.02 20.88
C PHE A 1052 -3.58 -19.49 21.22
N ASP A 1053 -3.74 -20.29 22.28
CA ASP A 1053 -5.05 -20.78 22.73
C ASP A 1053 -5.95 -19.62 23.18
N PHE A 1054 -5.38 -18.64 23.89
CA PHE A 1054 -6.09 -17.42 24.28
C PHE A 1054 -6.59 -16.62 23.07
N LEU A 1055 -5.71 -16.34 22.11
CA LEU A 1055 -6.08 -15.59 20.90
C LEU A 1055 -7.06 -16.36 20.02
N THR A 1056 -6.99 -17.69 19.99
CA THR A 1056 -7.93 -18.53 19.25
C THR A 1056 -9.34 -18.46 19.84
N ASP A 1057 -9.48 -18.45 21.18
CA ASP A 1057 -10.80 -18.23 21.82
C ASP A 1057 -11.33 -16.82 21.55
N LEU A 1058 -10.45 -15.81 21.59
CA LEU A 1058 -10.79 -14.43 21.24
C LEU A 1058 -11.29 -14.33 19.79
N GLN A 1059 -10.61 -14.96 18.83
CA GLN A 1059 -10.99 -14.99 17.41
C GLN A 1059 -12.37 -15.64 17.20
N SER A 1060 -12.63 -16.76 17.89
CA SER A 1060 -13.92 -17.47 17.85
C SER A 1060 -15.07 -16.60 18.34
N ARG A 1061 -14.84 -15.79 19.38
CA ARG A 1061 -15.82 -14.85 19.93
C ARG A 1061 -16.04 -13.65 19.00
N LEU A 1062 -14.96 -13.08 18.46
CA LEU A 1062 -15.04 -11.98 17.50
C LEU A 1062 -15.86 -12.34 16.26
N THR A 1063 -15.67 -13.56 15.74
CA THR A 1063 -16.40 -14.07 14.58
C THR A 1063 -17.93 -14.12 14.81
N LYS A 1064 -18.39 -14.25 16.05
CA LYS A 1064 -19.83 -14.28 16.40
C LYS A 1064 -20.43 -12.88 16.51
N VAL A 1065 -19.65 -11.91 16.98
CA VAL A 1065 -20.10 -10.53 17.25
C VAL A 1065 -20.01 -9.66 15.99
N ILE A 1066 -18.98 -9.86 15.17
CA ILE A 1066 -18.73 -9.08 13.96
C ILE A 1066 -19.68 -9.54 12.84
N LYS A 1067 -20.47 -8.61 12.31
CA LYS A 1067 -21.30 -8.85 11.13
C LYS A 1067 -20.43 -8.68 9.88
N THR A 1068 -20.17 -9.77 9.17
CA THR A 1068 -19.36 -9.73 7.94
C THR A 1068 -20.17 -9.22 6.76
N VAL A 1069 -19.57 -8.35 5.94
CA VAL A 1069 -20.17 -7.91 4.69
C VAL A 1069 -20.24 -9.10 3.72
N GLY A 1070 -21.40 -9.31 3.11
CA GLY A 1070 -21.69 -10.48 2.29
C GLY A 1070 -22.13 -11.72 3.07
N LYS A 1071 -22.15 -11.65 4.41
CA LYS A 1071 -22.45 -12.77 5.32
C LYS A 1071 -21.62 -14.03 5.00
N VAL A 1072 -20.37 -13.85 4.58
CA VAL A 1072 -19.43 -14.94 4.36
C VAL A 1072 -18.73 -15.24 5.69
N GLU A 1073 -18.76 -16.51 6.10
CA GLU A 1073 -18.13 -16.97 7.33
C GLU A 1073 -16.61 -16.82 7.26
N HIS A 1074 -16.00 -16.20 8.28
CA HIS A 1074 -14.55 -16.03 8.37
C HIS A 1074 -13.81 -17.37 8.32
N LYS A 1075 -14.34 -18.40 9.01
CA LYS A 1075 -13.79 -19.76 8.99
C LYS A 1075 -13.76 -20.38 7.59
N TYR A 1076 -14.77 -20.10 6.75
CA TYR A 1076 -14.81 -20.57 5.36
C TYR A 1076 -13.83 -19.78 4.48
N TRP A 1077 -13.64 -18.49 4.74
CA TRP A 1077 -12.66 -17.67 4.02
C TRP A 1077 -11.23 -18.15 4.28
N ARG A 1078 -10.85 -18.30 5.55
CA ARG A 1078 -9.49 -18.69 5.96
C ARG A 1078 -9.20 -20.20 5.84
N SER A 1079 -10.18 -21.02 5.46
CA SER A 1079 -9.95 -22.47 5.29
C SER A 1079 -8.98 -22.72 4.15
N PHE A 1080 -8.01 -23.62 4.35
CA PHE A 1080 -7.10 -24.05 3.31
C PHE A 1080 -7.90 -24.68 2.17
N SER A 1081 -7.68 -24.24 0.93
CA SER A 1081 -8.38 -24.80 -0.22
C SER A 1081 -7.50 -24.79 -1.46
N ASN A 1082 -7.28 -25.97 -2.02
CA ASN A 1082 -6.65 -26.16 -3.32
C ASN A 1082 -7.53 -27.07 -4.20
N GLU A 1083 -7.08 -27.43 -5.40
CA GLU A 1083 -7.86 -28.27 -6.32
C GLU A 1083 -8.19 -29.67 -5.76
N ARG A 1084 -7.45 -30.14 -4.76
CA ARG A 1084 -7.54 -31.50 -4.24
C ARG A 1084 -8.25 -31.60 -2.90
N LYS A 1085 -8.00 -30.65 -1.99
CA LYS A 1085 -8.49 -30.68 -0.61
C LYS A 1085 -8.96 -29.31 -0.16
N SER A 1086 -9.98 -29.34 0.70
CA SER A 1086 -10.46 -28.18 1.46
C SER A 1086 -10.48 -28.57 2.93
N GLU A 1087 -9.71 -27.88 3.75
CA GLU A 1087 -9.49 -28.21 5.16
C GLU A 1087 -9.57 -26.95 6.03
N PRO A 1088 -10.03 -27.05 7.30
CA PRO A 1088 -10.18 -25.89 8.17
C PRO A 1088 -8.82 -25.27 8.53
N MET A 1089 -8.82 -23.98 8.85
CA MET A 1089 -7.63 -23.28 9.35
C MET A 1089 -7.12 -23.93 10.66
N GLU A 1090 -5.82 -24.20 10.74
CA GLU A 1090 -5.13 -24.77 11.91
C GLU A 1090 -3.74 -24.13 12.08
N GLY A 1091 -3.24 -24.05 13.31
CA GLY A 1091 -1.88 -23.54 13.61
C GLY A 1091 -1.64 -22.05 13.32
N PHE A 1092 -2.69 -21.29 12.95
CA PHE A 1092 -2.64 -19.86 12.67
C PHE A 1092 -3.75 -19.09 13.41
N VAL A 1093 -3.41 -17.90 13.89
CA VAL A 1093 -4.35 -16.85 14.34
C VAL A 1093 -4.32 -15.71 13.33
N ASP A 1094 -5.50 -15.25 12.94
CA ASP A 1094 -5.68 -14.13 12.01
C ASP A 1094 -5.64 -12.79 12.77
N GLY A 1095 -4.50 -12.13 12.73
CA GLY A 1095 -4.23 -10.85 13.38
C GLY A 1095 -5.10 -9.71 12.87
N ASP A 1096 -5.42 -9.70 11.57
CA ASP A 1096 -6.31 -8.68 10.98
C ASP A 1096 -7.67 -8.70 11.69
N LEU A 1097 -8.19 -9.89 12.03
CA LEU A 1097 -9.43 -10.05 12.77
C LEU A 1097 -9.27 -9.67 14.25
N ILE A 1098 -8.15 -10.02 14.89
CA ILE A 1098 -7.89 -9.65 16.29
C ILE A 1098 -7.84 -8.13 16.45
N GLU A 1099 -7.21 -7.42 15.52
CA GLU A 1099 -7.04 -5.97 15.57
C GLU A 1099 -8.36 -5.20 15.40
N THR A 1100 -9.33 -5.76 14.68
CA THR A 1100 -10.69 -5.19 14.61
C THR A 1100 -11.38 -5.06 15.96
N PHE A 1101 -10.90 -5.76 17.00
CA PHE A 1101 -11.40 -5.59 18.37
C PHE A 1101 -11.31 -4.12 18.81
N LEU A 1102 -10.23 -3.41 18.44
CA LEU A 1102 -10.02 -2.00 18.79
C LEU A 1102 -11.01 -1.05 18.10
N ASP A 1103 -11.68 -1.50 17.05
CA ASP A 1103 -12.67 -0.72 16.29
C ASP A 1103 -14.11 -0.98 16.74
N LEU A 1104 -14.33 -1.94 17.66
CA LEU A 1104 -15.65 -2.23 18.21
C LEU A 1104 -16.07 -1.18 19.25
N SER A 1105 -17.39 -1.00 19.41
CA SER A 1105 -17.94 -0.22 20.52
C SER A 1105 -17.68 -0.95 21.86
N ARG A 1106 -17.58 -0.18 22.96
CA ARG A 1106 -17.28 -0.73 24.29
C ARG A 1106 -18.30 -1.79 24.76
N ASP A 1107 -19.56 -1.65 24.35
CA ASP A 1107 -20.61 -2.65 24.61
C ASP A 1107 -20.29 -3.98 23.92
N LYS A 1108 -19.90 -3.96 22.64
CA LYS A 1108 -19.50 -5.16 21.90
C LYS A 1108 -18.19 -5.75 22.43
N MET A 1109 -17.24 -4.91 22.83
CA MET A 1109 -16.02 -5.37 23.50
C MET A 1109 -16.37 -6.16 24.77
N SER A 1110 -17.29 -5.65 25.59
CA SER A 1110 -17.73 -6.34 26.81
C SER A 1110 -18.43 -7.66 26.53
N GLU A 1111 -19.18 -7.76 25.42
CA GLU A 1111 -19.80 -9.00 24.95
C GLU A 1111 -18.74 -10.04 24.57
N VAL A 1112 -17.67 -9.62 23.89
CA VAL A 1112 -16.54 -10.47 23.50
C VAL A 1112 -15.75 -10.94 24.73
N THR A 1113 -15.47 -10.05 25.69
CA THR A 1113 -14.63 -10.35 26.88
C THR A 1113 -15.34 -11.24 27.90
N ASN A 1114 -16.67 -11.32 27.86
CA ASN A 1114 -17.44 -12.01 28.89
C ASN A 1114 -17.09 -13.51 28.98
N GLY A 1115 -16.53 -13.92 30.12
CA GLY A 1115 -16.09 -15.30 30.36
C GLY A 1115 -14.82 -15.71 29.60
N LEU A 1116 -14.00 -14.75 29.16
CA LEU A 1116 -12.64 -14.99 28.67
C LEU A 1116 -11.68 -14.99 29.86
N GLN A 1117 -10.72 -15.92 29.88
CA GLN A 1117 -9.76 -16.05 30.97
C GLN A 1117 -8.32 -15.89 30.46
N ILE A 1118 -7.52 -15.12 31.19
CA ILE A 1118 -6.09 -14.89 30.95
C ILE A 1118 -5.30 -15.63 32.04
N ALA A 1119 -4.19 -16.26 31.66
CA ALA A 1119 -3.24 -16.81 32.63
C ALA A 1119 -2.43 -15.68 33.27
N ASP A 1120 -2.48 -15.56 34.60
CA ASP A 1120 -1.67 -14.58 35.33
C ASP A 1120 -0.18 -14.94 35.25
N PRO A 1121 0.70 -14.09 34.68
CA PRO A 1121 2.12 -14.37 34.51
C PRO A 1121 2.87 -14.56 35.85
N GLY A 1122 2.32 -14.10 36.98
CA GLY A 1122 2.94 -14.27 38.30
C GLY A 1122 2.54 -15.54 39.05
N THR A 1123 1.33 -16.09 38.80
CA THR A 1123 0.75 -17.19 39.59
C THR A 1123 0.34 -18.40 38.77
N GLY A 1124 0.25 -18.29 37.45
CA GLY A 1124 -0.23 -19.34 36.54
C GLY A 1124 -1.73 -19.64 36.67
N ASN A 1125 -2.47 -18.89 37.50
CA ASN A 1125 -3.92 -19.05 37.64
C ASN A 1125 -4.68 -18.31 36.53
N LYS A 1126 -5.80 -18.88 36.09
CA LYS A 1126 -6.70 -18.25 35.12
C LYS A 1126 -7.57 -17.21 35.81
N VAL A 1127 -7.43 -15.95 35.44
CA VAL A 1127 -8.22 -14.81 35.92
C VAL A 1127 -9.11 -14.32 34.79
N ASP A 1128 -10.30 -13.82 35.11
CA ASP A 1128 -11.20 -13.25 34.10
C ASP A 1128 -10.58 -11.99 33.48
N ALA A 1129 -10.57 -11.93 32.15
CA ALA A 1129 -10.01 -10.83 31.38
C ALA A 1129 -10.92 -9.59 31.45
N SER A 1130 -10.35 -8.43 31.77
CA SER A 1130 -11.08 -7.17 31.59
C SER A 1130 -10.98 -6.67 30.14
N VAL A 1131 -11.90 -5.78 29.74
CA VAL A 1131 -11.85 -5.12 28.43
C VAL A 1131 -10.51 -4.39 28.24
N ASP A 1132 -10.04 -3.69 29.28
CA ASP A 1132 -8.83 -2.88 29.22
C ASP A 1132 -7.56 -3.76 29.11
N ASP A 1133 -7.58 -4.97 29.67
CA ASP A 1133 -6.48 -5.95 29.49
C ASP A 1133 -6.36 -6.40 28.03
N ILE A 1134 -7.50 -6.69 27.37
CA ILE A 1134 -7.50 -7.09 25.96
C ILE A 1134 -7.08 -5.94 25.07
N ILE A 1135 -7.57 -4.72 25.32
CA ILE A 1135 -7.13 -3.52 24.58
C ILE A 1135 -5.61 -3.41 24.63
N LYS A 1136 -5.01 -3.54 25.82
CA LYS A 1136 -3.56 -3.48 25.98
C LYS A 1136 -2.84 -4.58 25.18
N ILE A 1137 -3.31 -5.82 25.25
CA ILE A 1137 -2.71 -6.95 24.49
C ILE A 1137 -2.77 -6.69 22.98
N VAL A 1138 -3.93 -6.26 22.48
CA VAL A 1138 -4.12 -6.00 21.04
C VAL A 1138 -3.31 -4.79 20.60
N GLU A 1139 -3.26 -3.71 21.38
CA GLU A 1139 -2.38 -2.57 21.11
C GLU A 1139 -0.90 -2.98 21.05
N ASP A 1140 -0.44 -3.83 21.96
CA ASP A 1140 0.93 -4.34 21.94
C ASP A 1140 1.19 -5.25 20.72
N LEU A 1141 0.18 -5.98 20.23
CA LEU A 1141 0.27 -6.72 18.96
C LEU A 1141 0.30 -5.78 17.74
N THR A 1142 -0.47 -4.68 17.72
CA THR A 1142 -0.42 -3.71 16.60
C THR A 1142 0.94 -3.03 16.44
N ARG A 1143 1.77 -3.04 17.49
CA ARG A 1143 3.11 -2.45 17.49
C ARG A 1143 4.18 -3.34 16.86
N ILE A 1144 3.90 -4.60 16.53
CA ILE A 1144 4.90 -5.50 15.95
C ILE A 1144 5.16 -5.24 14.46
N HIS A 1145 4.29 -4.48 13.78
CA HIS A 1145 4.30 -4.28 12.33
C HIS A 1145 4.07 -2.84 11.88
#